data_AF-A0AA86TWK6-F1
#
_entry.id   AF-A0AA86TWK6-F1
#
_cell.length_a   1.000
_cell.length_b   1.000
_cell.length_c   1.000
_cell.angle_alpha   90.00
_cell.angle_beta   90.00
_cell.angle_gamma   90.00
#
_symmetry.space_group_name_H-M   'P 1'
#
loop_
_entity.id
_entity.type
_entity.pdbx_description
1 polymer ?
#
loop_
_entity_poly.entity_id
_entity_poly.type
_entity_poly.pdbx_seq_one_letter_code
_entity_poly.pdbx_strand_id
1 'polypeptide(L)'
;MSAALFCIINSSNVEISKTVIKLGDQNTSLQITSITTTATKYLQFGGLISMSNSSRIVIAEISYQSNLSCQTQFINNSGWLLGSSISSSSQILLQSICISITLLSQANMSQFGVIGICNGNISLTSLNIQKTCNFVMLINYGVFGYVNNSQLLKVSNINIQIQISIIQSNNASVLVGVLDSQNCSISNLQFYNSSSNNTGISGLISISIQDIYIQSSSINNVNLQQSGDIGLFISKALGYICITLSKVSNCYIYQGGYAGGFLAFVDSDINISSSISNNIVIESKYNLGGILGKIANLIHNTYLADINSSDNKITSQTGYTIGGIIGTQESVCVVINSYSVGNTLITNNSGSGVGGIVGFSTINTTIIAGQVINLFVCSVNFGNGGFIGYSSITIIINSKIYNISINSTNQTGGFVGNQTSNATIWKCSLENISLNTNKQVAGIIGCSQSYTNISNVILNNCSITSQNYIAGGFIATSNFSNIQQCKLNNIIIVSYLQCGGVIGITQDLTAQSIIDNVIIQNLNIQSLTGSSVGGFIGISISTTQIFMSEIQNVLITSANDSTGLGGFVGFSQHNISINNCIGQNITILSNSQAIGGFIGNSNVTTLINCTIQNSKFKSEIYVGGLIGKIQQNLINSDQQIYFDMAQVKNIDISSNNYSGSFIGYYNSNLNLIIKNSNINTVNIQSSISTKLVIGNIQNNVTYIVQNSKSEGNNYINNIKLDTCSVISVLTNISGC
;
A
#
# COMPACT_ATOMS: atom_id res chain seq x y z
N MET A 1 9.81 -65.25 -1.59
CA MET A 1 10.89 -64.24 -1.60
C MET A 1 12.20 -64.95 -1.86
N SER A 2 12.86 -64.66 -2.97
CA SER A 2 14.23 -65.12 -3.24
C SER A 2 15.13 -63.89 -3.20
N ALA A 3 15.81 -63.67 -2.08
CA ALA A 3 16.85 -62.66 -1.97
C ALA A 3 18.20 -63.37 -2.14
N ALA A 4 18.88 -63.13 -3.27
CA ALA A 4 20.27 -63.52 -3.44
C ALA A 4 21.13 -62.29 -3.11
N LEU A 5 21.88 -62.36 -2.00
CA LEU A 5 22.91 -61.39 -1.68
C LEU A 5 24.20 -61.82 -2.38
N PHE A 6 24.56 -61.18 -3.49
CA PHE A 6 25.90 -61.31 -4.06
C PHE A 6 26.79 -60.22 -3.48
N CYS A 7 27.80 -60.61 -2.71
CA CYS A 7 28.87 -59.72 -2.29
C CYS A 7 30.10 -60.04 -3.14
N ILE A 8 30.43 -59.17 -4.11
CA ILE A 8 31.72 -59.23 -4.80
C ILE A 8 32.66 -58.31 -4.03
N ILE A 9 33.52 -58.89 -3.21
CA ILE A 9 34.56 -58.17 -2.48
C ILE A 9 35.86 -58.36 -3.27
N ASN A 10 36.37 -57.28 -3.87
CA ASN A 10 37.68 -57.29 -4.52
C ASN A 10 38.70 -56.59 -3.60
N SER A 11 39.00 -57.19 -2.46
CA SER A 11 40.12 -56.78 -1.60
C SER A 11 40.52 -57.91 -0.67
N SER A 12 41.82 -58.00 -0.37
CA SER A 12 42.44 -59.18 0.25
C SER A 12 42.33 -59.26 1.78
N ASN A 13 41.52 -58.44 2.46
CA ASN A 13 41.35 -58.51 3.91
C ASN A 13 39.97 -57.97 4.36
N VAL A 14 38.95 -58.82 4.37
CA VAL A 14 37.66 -58.51 5.02
C VAL A 14 37.31 -59.65 5.96
N GLU A 15 37.20 -59.35 7.26
CA GLU A 15 36.69 -60.26 8.27
C GLU A 15 35.23 -59.88 8.57
N ILE A 16 34.28 -60.75 8.20
CA ILE A 16 32.86 -60.56 8.51
C ILE A 16 32.59 -61.24 9.85
N SER A 17 32.61 -60.48 10.94
CA SER A 17 32.59 -61.04 12.30
C SER A 17 31.18 -61.38 12.84
N LYS A 18 30.08 -60.92 12.19
CA LYS A 18 28.72 -61.41 12.52
C LYS A 18 27.66 -60.98 11.52
N THR A 19 26.90 -61.94 10.99
CA THR A 19 25.64 -61.68 10.27
C THR A 19 24.50 -62.35 11.04
N VAL A 20 23.56 -61.57 11.59
CA VAL A 20 22.34 -62.11 12.20
C VAL A 20 21.16 -61.79 11.26
N ILE A 21 20.64 -62.81 10.59
CA ILE A 21 19.42 -62.71 9.78
C ILE A 21 18.26 -63.22 10.64
N LYS A 22 17.38 -62.33 11.09
CA LYS A 22 16.10 -62.73 11.69
C LYS A 22 14.99 -62.55 10.66
N LEU A 23 14.34 -63.63 10.30
CA LEU A 23 13.11 -63.62 9.51
C LEU A 23 11.94 -63.81 10.48
N GLY A 24 11.07 -62.80 10.56
CA GLY A 24 9.80 -62.86 11.27
C GLY A 24 8.67 -62.46 10.33
N ASP A 25 7.51 -63.08 10.49
CA ASP A 25 6.38 -62.92 9.58
C ASP A 25 5.74 -61.52 9.61
N GLN A 26 5.30 -61.09 8.42
CA GLN A 26 4.47 -59.92 8.09
C GLN A 26 5.10 -58.51 8.16
N ASN A 27 6.38 -58.34 8.55
CA ASN A 27 7.13 -57.09 8.32
C ASN A 27 8.63 -57.38 8.16
N THR A 28 9.09 -57.66 6.95
CA THR A 28 10.49 -57.98 6.68
C THR A 28 11.35 -56.71 6.69
N SER A 29 12.24 -56.59 7.68
CA SER A 29 13.34 -55.64 7.68
C SER A 29 14.66 -56.41 7.56
N LEU A 30 15.51 -56.02 6.61
CA LEU A 30 16.89 -56.48 6.55
C LEU A 30 17.71 -55.52 7.42
N GLN A 31 18.22 -56.01 8.55
CA GLN A 31 19.08 -55.23 9.44
C GLN A 31 20.52 -55.71 9.33
N ILE A 32 21.38 -54.90 8.72
CA ILE A 32 22.84 -55.09 8.78
C ILE A 32 23.33 -54.22 9.93
N THR A 33 23.79 -54.84 11.01
CA THR A 33 24.11 -54.13 12.27
C THR A 33 25.50 -53.50 12.30
N SER A 34 26.46 -53.97 11.50
CA SER A 34 27.77 -53.33 11.35
C SER A 34 28.58 -53.94 10.21
N ILE A 35 29.28 -53.12 9.42
CA ILE A 35 30.35 -53.57 8.51
C ILE A 35 31.60 -52.77 8.88
N THR A 36 32.66 -53.44 9.32
CA THR A 36 33.93 -52.81 9.65
C THR A 36 34.95 -53.15 8.56
N THR A 37 35.57 -52.14 7.94
CA THR A 37 36.60 -52.35 6.92
C THR A 37 37.75 -51.38 7.15
N THR A 38 38.98 -51.85 6.97
CA THR A 38 40.20 -51.01 7.02
C THR A 38 40.70 -50.61 5.63
N ALA A 39 39.91 -50.85 4.57
CA ALA A 39 40.33 -50.62 3.20
C ALA A 39 40.37 -49.12 2.87
N THR A 40 41.50 -48.64 2.34
CA THR A 40 41.75 -47.22 2.06
C THR A 40 41.37 -46.79 0.64
N LYS A 41 40.85 -47.68 -0.23
CA LYS A 41 40.39 -47.33 -1.58
C LYS A 41 39.15 -48.11 -2.00
N TYR A 42 38.11 -47.34 -2.35
CA TYR A 42 36.84 -47.70 -2.98
C TYR A 42 36.09 -48.92 -2.42
N LEU A 43 35.04 -48.64 -1.64
CA LEU A 43 33.99 -49.61 -1.33
C LEU A 43 32.82 -49.39 -2.31
N GLN A 44 32.51 -50.38 -3.15
CA GLN A 44 31.37 -50.31 -4.09
C GLN A 44 30.34 -51.36 -3.70
N PHE A 45 29.16 -50.92 -3.23
CA PHE A 45 28.02 -51.80 -3.00
C PHE A 45 27.17 -51.86 -4.28
N GLY A 46 27.08 -53.03 -4.90
CA GLY A 46 26.15 -53.30 -5.99
C GLY A 46 25.18 -54.42 -5.58
N GLY A 47 23.88 -54.14 -5.56
CA GLY A 47 22.85 -55.14 -5.25
C GLY A 47 21.54 -54.87 -5.98
N LEU A 48 20.98 -55.91 -6.58
CA LEU A 48 19.62 -55.94 -7.14
C LEU A 48 18.65 -56.36 -6.03
N ILE A 49 17.84 -55.43 -5.52
CA ILE A 49 16.83 -55.73 -4.50
C ILE A 49 15.43 -55.59 -5.12
N SER A 50 14.74 -56.71 -5.31
CA SER A 50 13.31 -56.73 -5.66
C SER A 50 12.48 -56.83 -4.37
N MET A 51 11.72 -55.80 -4.04
CA MET A 51 10.89 -55.73 -2.83
C MET A 51 9.39 -55.61 -3.16
N SER A 52 8.55 -56.14 -2.28
CA SER A 52 7.10 -55.91 -2.31
C SER A 52 6.73 -54.56 -1.66
N ASN A 53 5.61 -53.98 -2.09
CA ASN A 53 5.02 -52.76 -1.54
C ASN A 53 5.02 -52.82 -0.01
N SER A 54 5.62 -51.81 0.67
CA SER A 54 5.77 -51.65 2.15
C SER A 54 7.12 -52.04 2.80
N SER A 55 8.21 -52.20 2.05
CA SER A 55 9.50 -52.58 2.64
C SER A 55 10.35 -51.36 3.07
N ARG A 56 11.05 -51.45 4.21
CA ARG A 56 12.00 -50.43 4.71
C ARG A 56 13.43 -50.97 4.70
N ILE A 57 14.38 -50.20 4.15
CA ILE A 57 15.82 -50.49 4.25
C ILE A 57 16.42 -49.59 5.33
N VAL A 58 17.02 -50.17 6.36
CA VAL A 58 17.75 -49.45 7.40
C VAL A 58 19.21 -49.86 7.30
N ILE A 59 20.08 -48.94 6.90
CA ILE A 59 21.54 -49.15 6.93
C ILE A 59 22.03 -48.55 8.26
N ALA A 60 22.44 -49.40 9.19
CA ALA A 60 22.99 -48.94 10.47
C ALA A 60 24.52 -48.81 10.36
N GLU A 61 24.99 -47.60 10.64
CA GLU A 61 26.37 -47.21 10.99
C GLU A 61 27.47 -47.54 9.96
N ILE A 62 27.88 -46.53 9.19
CA ILE A 62 29.09 -46.56 8.35
C ILE A 62 30.05 -45.49 8.88
N SER A 63 31.10 -45.90 9.59
CA SER A 63 32.22 -45.02 9.94
C SER A 63 33.28 -45.10 8.82
N TYR A 64 33.56 -43.97 8.16
CA TYR A 64 34.49 -43.93 7.03
C TYR A 64 35.25 -42.60 6.97
N GLN A 65 36.56 -42.66 6.67
CA GLN A 65 37.49 -41.51 6.79
C GLN A 65 37.87 -40.81 5.47
N SER A 66 37.28 -41.13 4.32
CA SER A 66 37.47 -40.33 3.08
C SER A 66 36.42 -40.61 1.99
N ASN A 67 36.17 -39.65 1.09
CA ASN A 67 35.27 -39.66 -0.09
C ASN A 67 34.44 -40.93 -0.34
N LEU A 68 33.15 -40.85 -0.04
CA LEU A 68 32.16 -41.90 -0.32
C LEU A 68 31.42 -41.58 -1.63
N SER A 69 31.49 -42.46 -2.61
CA SER A 69 30.63 -42.42 -3.80
C SER A 69 29.63 -43.58 -3.73
N CYS A 70 28.35 -43.28 -3.51
CA CYS A 70 27.28 -44.28 -3.49
C CYS A 70 26.46 -44.15 -4.78
N GLN A 71 26.35 -45.24 -5.55
CA GLN A 71 25.52 -45.30 -6.75
C GLN A 71 24.48 -46.40 -6.54
N THR A 72 23.23 -46.01 -6.26
CA THR A 72 22.12 -46.94 -5.97
C THR A 72 21.08 -46.89 -7.08
N GLN A 73 20.71 -48.06 -7.61
CA GLN A 73 19.73 -48.22 -8.68
C GLN A 73 18.48 -48.93 -8.13
N PHE A 74 17.32 -48.28 -8.18
CA PHE A 74 16.04 -48.83 -7.71
C PHE A 74 15.19 -49.32 -8.88
N ILE A 75 14.63 -50.54 -8.78
CA ILE A 75 13.84 -51.16 -9.86
C ILE A 75 12.35 -51.31 -9.50
N ASN A 76 11.87 -51.02 -8.28
CA ASN A 76 10.42 -51.15 -7.97
C ASN A 76 9.84 -50.24 -6.87
N ASN A 77 8.50 -50.23 -6.79
CA ASN A 77 7.63 -49.24 -6.15
C ASN A 77 7.81 -49.10 -4.62
N SER A 78 8.15 -47.88 -4.20
CA SER A 78 8.28 -47.36 -2.82
C SER A 78 9.49 -47.89 -2.02
N GLY A 79 10.37 -46.96 -1.63
CA GLY A 79 11.52 -47.22 -0.76
C GLY A 79 11.93 -45.94 -0.02
N TRP A 80 12.32 -46.08 1.25
CA TRP A 80 12.89 -45.02 2.06
C TRP A 80 14.39 -45.29 2.23
N LEU A 81 15.24 -44.28 1.98
CA LEU A 81 16.67 -44.34 2.28
C LEU A 81 16.93 -43.60 3.60
N LEU A 82 17.17 -44.34 4.68
CA LEU A 82 17.55 -43.81 5.99
C LEU A 82 19.08 -43.81 6.10
N GLY A 83 19.71 -42.62 6.17
CA GLY A 83 21.10 -42.46 6.59
C GLY A 83 21.22 -42.44 8.13
N SER A 84 22.23 -43.13 8.68
CA SER A 84 22.49 -43.21 10.12
C SER A 84 23.04 -41.91 10.73
N SER A 85 22.82 -41.72 12.03
CA SER A 85 23.43 -40.65 12.84
C SER A 85 24.93 -40.88 13.07
N ILE A 86 25.72 -39.80 13.06
CA ILE A 86 27.12 -39.79 13.50
C ILE A 86 27.13 -39.34 14.97
N SER A 87 27.59 -40.19 15.89
CA SER A 87 27.72 -39.85 17.31
C SER A 87 28.87 -38.86 17.53
N SER A 88 28.65 -37.92 18.45
CA SER A 88 29.29 -36.62 18.58
C SER A 88 30.67 -36.59 19.24
N SER A 89 31.58 -37.53 18.96
CA SER A 89 32.89 -37.57 19.64
C SER A 89 34.13 -37.34 18.76
N SER A 90 33.99 -37.07 17.45
CA SER A 90 35.13 -36.74 16.59
C SER A 90 34.77 -35.69 15.54
N GLN A 91 35.55 -34.61 15.47
CA GLN A 91 35.50 -33.65 14.36
C GLN A 91 35.87 -34.37 13.05
N ILE A 92 34.87 -34.72 12.26
CA ILE A 92 35.06 -35.22 10.90
C ILE A 92 34.83 -34.03 9.96
N LEU A 93 35.91 -33.53 9.35
CA LEU A 93 35.85 -32.50 8.32
C LEU A 93 35.49 -33.16 6.98
N LEU A 94 34.20 -33.33 6.70
CA LEU A 94 33.72 -33.77 5.38
C LEU A 94 33.80 -32.59 4.40
N GLN A 95 34.78 -32.58 3.50
CA GLN A 95 35.01 -31.48 2.56
C GLN A 95 34.09 -31.51 1.32
N SER A 96 33.42 -32.61 1.00
CA SER A 96 32.38 -32.67 -0.04
C SER A 96 31.69 -34.03 -0.08
N ILE A 97 30.36 -34.04 -0.21
CA ILE A 97 29.56 -35.24 -0.48
C ILE A 97 28.87 -35.00 -1.83
N CYS A 98 29.21 -35.80 -2.85
CA CYS A 98 28.55 -35.74 -4.15
C CYS A 98 27.59 -36.94 -4.28
N ILE A 99 26.29 -36.69 -4.24
CA ILE A 99 25.25 -37.72 -4.41
C ILE A 99 24.62 -37.53 -5.79
N SER A 100 24.81 -38.52 -6.68
CA SER A 100 24.13 -38.58 -7.98
C SER A 100 23.12 -39.74 -7.95
N ILE A 101 21.84 -39.42 -8.02
CA ILE A 101 20.74 -40.41 -8.07
C ILE A 101 20.10 -40.32 -9.45
N THR A 102 20.12 -41.43 -10.21
CA THR A 102 19.45 -41.54 -11.51
C THR A 102 18.34 -42.58 -11.41
N LEU A 103 17.07 -42.17 -11.56
CA LEU A 103 15.90 -43.05 -11.50
C LEU A 103 15.44 -43.43 -12.92
N LEU A 104 15.52 -44.71 -13.29
CA LEU A 104 15.27 -45.21 -14.67
C LEU A 104 14.01 -46.10 -14.84
N SER A 105 13.11 -46.25 -13.86
CA SER A 105 12.00 -47.24 -13.96
C SER A 105 10.63 -46.64 -14.35
N GLN A 106 9.81 -47.40 -15.09
CA GLN A 106 8.49 -47.04 -15.65
C GLN A 106 7.31 -46.98 -14.65
N ALA A 107 7.55 -47.07 -13.34
CA ALA A 107 6.45 -47.24 -12.36
C ALA A 107 6.16 -45.98 -11.52
N ASN A 108 4.87 -45.72 -11.26
CA ASN A 108 4.38 -44.60 -10.43
C ASN A 108 4.74 -44.82 -8.95
N MET A 109 5.68 -44.04 -8.40
CA MET A 109 5.98 -44.05 -6.98
C MET A 109 5.13 -43.01 -6.23
N SER A 110 4.46 -43.40 -5.16
CA SER A 110 3.66 -42.47 -4.35
C SER A 110 4.49 -41.58 -3.41
N GLN A 111 5.66 -42.06 -2.94
CA GLN A 111 6.51 -41.36 -1.96
C GLN A 111 7.99 -41.75 -2.12
N PHE A 112 8.91 -40.78 -2.06
CA PHE A 112 10.36 -40.98 -2.05
C PHE A 112 11.03 -39.97 -1.10
N GLY A 113 11.78 -40.45 -0.10
CA GLY A 113 12.46 -39.59 0.87
C GLY A 113 13.95 -39.87 0.94
N VAL A 114 14.76 -38.80 0.97
CA VAL A 114 16.20 -38.87 1.25
C VAL A 114 16.44 -38.17 2.58
N ILE A 115 16.92 -38.91 3.59
CA ILE A 115 17.26 -38.35 4.90
C ILE A 115 18.79 -38.31 5.00
N GLY A 116 19.36 -37.11 5.02
CA GLY A 116 20.79 -36.89 5.22
C GLY A 116 21.03 -36.20 6.56
N ILE A 117 21.81 -36.84 7.45
CA ILE A 117 22.27 -36.24 8.70
C ILE A 117 23.76 -35.92 8.53
N CYS A 118 24.14 -34.65 8.59
CA CYS A 118 25.55 -34.29 8.70
C CYS A 118 25.75 -33.02 9.52
N ASN A 119 26.85 -32.98 10.27
CA ASN A 119 27.42 -31.75 10.81
C ASN A 119 28.55 -31.32 9.88
N GLY A 120 28.25 -30.49 8.88
CA GLY A 120 29.21 -30.02 7.87
C GLY A 120 28.54 -29.32 6.67
N ASN A 121 29.35 -28.72 5.79
CA ASN A 121 28.85 -28.13 4.53
C ASN A 121 28.39 -29.22 3.57
N ILE A 122 27.10 -29.24 3.20
CA ILE A 122 26.59 -30.09 2.12
C ILE A 122 26.61 -29.29 0.82
N SER A 123 27.41 -29.72 -0.16
CA SER A 123 27.31 -29.22 -1.54
C SER A 123 26.63 -30.29 -2.39
N LEU A 124 25.36 -30.08 -2.76
CA LEU A 124 24.62 -30.99 -3.64
C LEU A 124 24.60 -30.40 -5.05
N THR A 125 25.61 -30.73 -5.87
CA THR A 125 25.85 -30.05 -7.15
C THR A 125 24.76 -30.28 -8.20
N SER A 126 24.02 -31.39 -8.16
CA SER A 126 22.87 -31.63 -9.06
C SER A 126 22.00 -32.80 -8.59
N LEU A 127 20.67 -32.61 -8.52
CA LEU A 127 19.70 -33.70 -8.31
C LEU A 127 18.59 -33.60 -9.37
N ASN A 128 18.57 -34.55 -10.31
CA ASN A 128 17.60 -34.58 -11.41
C ASN A 128 16.51 -35.65 -11.12
N ILE A 129 15.28 -35.22 -10.88
CA ILE A 129 14.13 -36.11 -10.60
C ILE A 129 13.14 -36.00 -11.76
N GLN A 130 13.15 -36.98 -12.66
CA GLN A 130 12.37 -36.96 -13.89
C GLN A 130 10.94 -37.52 -13.77
N LYS A 131 10.45 -37.87 -12.56
CA LYS A 131 9.14 -38.53 -12.38
C LYS A 131 8.36 -38.07 -11.14
N THR A 132 7.07 -38.37 -11.12
CA THR A 132 6.12 -38.16 -10.02
C THR A 132 6.59 -38.87 -8.75
N CYS A 133 7.15 -38.11 -7.81
CA CYS A 133 7.45 -38.58 -6.46
C CYS A 133 7.15 -37.43 -5.49
N ASN A 134 6.49 -37.73 -4.36
CA ASN A 134 6.53 -36.79 -3.22
C ASN A 134 7.94 -36.87 -2.64
N PHE A 135 8.73 -35.81 -2.84
CA PHE A 135 10.12 -35.72 -2.40
C PHE A 135 10.22 -35.00 -1.06
N VAL A 136 10.61 -35.72 -0.01
CA VAL A 136 10.90 -35.14 1.30
C VAL A 136 12.39 -35.24 1.56
N MET A 137 13.06 -34.09 1.66
CA MET A 137 14.45 -34.01 2.06
C MET A 137 14.51 -33.44 3.48
N LEU A 138 14.67 -34.33 4.45
CA LEU A 138 14.87 -33.96 5.84
C LEU A 138 16.37 -33.75 6.07
N ILE A 139 16.75 -32.49 6.33
CA ILE A 139 18.10 -32.12 6.76
C ILE A 139 17.99 -31.75 8.24
N ASN A 140 18.31 -32.71 9.12
CA ASN A 140 18.26 -32.64 10.59
C ASN A 140 16.87 -32.50 11.27
N TYR A 141 16.49 -33.60 11.94
CA TYR A 141 15.37 -33.90 12.87
C TYR A 141 13.96 -33.32 12.63
N GLY A 142 13.02 -34.24 12.38
CA GLY A 142 11.58 -34.02 12.47
C GLY A 142 10.75 -34.98 11.62
N VAL A 143 10.82 -36.30 11.88
CA VAL A 143 9.86 -37.26 11.30
C VAL A 143 8.52 -37.07 12.04
N PHE A 144 7.44 -36.86 11.29
CA PHE A 144 6.09 -36.69 11.81
C PHE A 144 5.68 -37.83 12.75
N GLY A 145 5.71 -37.51 14.04
CA GLY A 145 5.07 -38.20 15.15
C GLY A 145 4.85 -37.14 16.22
N TYR A 146 3.66 -37.12 16.82
CA TYR A 146 3.29 -36.19 17.89
C TYR A 146 4.29 -36.36 19.05
N VAL A 147 5.30 -35.48 19.15
CA VAL A 147 6.30 -35.49 20.23
C VAL A 147 6.12 -34.21 21.04
N ASN A 148 5.43 -34.35 22.17
CA ASN A 148 5.52 -33.42 23.30
C ASN A 148 6.94 -33.53 23.87
N ASN A 149 7.85 -32.64 23.48
CA ASN A 149 8.89 -32.08 24.36
C ASN A 149 9.79 -31.12 23.56
N SER A 150 9.91 -29.91 24.09
CA SER A 150 10.75 -28.81 23.62
C SER A 150 12.24 -29.14 23.80
N GLN A 151 12.92 -29.52 22.72
CA GLN A 151 14.37 -29.39 22.62
C GLN A 151 14.70 -28.49 21.43
N LEU A 152 15.14 -27.25 21.72
CA LEU A 152 15.70 -26.32 20.73
C LEU A 152 16.98 -26.92 20.15
N LEU A 153 17.03 -27.09 18.83
CA LEU A 153 18.21 -27.57 18.13
C LEU A 153 18.76 -26.42 17.28
N LYS A 154 19.89 -25.84 17.69
CA LYS A 154 20.50 -24.68 17.04
C LYS A 154 21.37 -25.12 15.87
N VAL A 155 20.97 -24.79 14.64
CA VAL A 155 21.76 -25.05 13.43
C VAL A 155 22.43 -23.75 12.99
N SER A 156 23.76 -23.78 12.78
CA SER A 156 24.54 -22.61 12.33
C SER A 156 25.47 -22.97 11.17
N ASN A 157 25.62 -22.02 10.22
CA ASN A 157 26.59 -22.06 9.12
C ASN A 157 26.37 -23.15 8.06
N ILE A 158 25.17 -23.26 7.49
CA ILE A 158 24.94 -24.14 6.33
C ILE A 158 24.84 -23.31 5.05
N ASN A 159 25.75 -23.56 4.11
CA ASN A 159 25.62 -23.11 2.72
C ASN A 159 25.06 -24.24 1.87
N ILE A 160 23.83 -24.08 1.37
CA ILE A 160 23.14 -25.09 0.55
C ILE A 160 23.01 -24.55 -0.87
N GLN A 161 23.76 -25.14 -1.81
CA GLN A 161 23.52 -24.97 -3.24
C GLN A 161 22.81 -26.22 -3.75
N ILE A 162 21.55 -26.07 -4.17
CA ILE A 162 20.72 -27.17 -4.67
C ILE A 162 20.11 -26.75 -6.01
N GLN A 163 20.48 -27.44 -7.08
CA GLN A 163 19.77 -27.38 -8.35
C GLN A 163 18.88 -28.63 -8.45
N ILE A 164 17.58 -28.45 -8.19
CA ILE A 164 16.55 -29.45 -8.41
C ILE A 164 15.75 -29.05 -9.65
N SER A 165 15.43 -29.99 -10.52
CA SER A 165 14.46 -29.81 -11.60
C SER A 165 13.45 -30.94 -11.51
N ILE A 166 12.22 -30.61 -11.13
CA ILE A 166 11.09 -31.56 -11.08
C ILE A 166 10.20 -31.22 -12.27
N ILE A 167 10.06 -32.14 -13.23
CA ILE A 167 9.44 -31.83 -14.53
C ILE A 167 7.93 -32.10 -14.56
N GLN A 168 7.37 -32.88 -13.62
CA GLN A 168 5.93 -33.10 -13.52
C GLN A 168 5.59 -33.82 -12.21
N SER A 169 4.83 -33.18 -11.32
CA SER A 169 4.23 -33.87 -10.18
C SER A 169 2.83 -33.33 -9.89
N ASN A 170 1.89 -34.23 -9.63
CA ASN A 170 0.53 -33.86 -9.27
C ASN A 170 0.35 -33.64 -7.76
N ASN A 171 1.39 -33.69 -6.92
CA ASN A 171 1.28 -33.57 -5.44
C ASN A 171 2.61 -33.31 -4.68
N ALA A 172 3.72 -32.95 -5.33
CA ALA A 172 4.97 -32.74 -4.59
C ALA A 172 4.96 -31.39 -3.85
N SER A 173 4.98 -31.47 -2.52
CA SER A 173 5.50 -30.42 -1.65
C SER A 173 6.95 -30.75 -1.32
N VAL A 174 7.88 -29.87 -1.69
CA VAL A 174 9.28 -29.99 -1.29
C VAL A 174 9.43 -29.29 0.05
N LEU A 175 9.53 -30.08 1.11
CA LEU A 175 9.92 -29.60 2.42
C LEU A 175 11.46 -29.63 2.49
N VAL A 176 12.11 -28.48 2.65
CA VAL A 176 13.50 -28.40 3.10
C VAL A 176 13.43 -27.97 4.57
N GLY A 177 13.08 -28.92 5.43
CA GLY A 177 12.92 -28.63 6.86
C GLY A 177 14.26 -28.24 7.47
N VAL A 178 14.45 -26.95 7.76
CA VAL A 178 15.51 -26.45 8.65
C VAL A 178 14.79 -25.76 9.80
N LEU A 179 14.72 -26.43 10.95
CA LEU A 179 14.25 -25.84 12.20
C LEU A 179 15.40 -24.99 12.78
N ASP A 180 15.11 -23.72 13.12
CA ASP A 180 16.05 -22.71 13.62
C ASP A 180 17.33 -22.50 12.78
N SER A 181 17.23 -21.60 11.79
CA SER A 181 18.34 -21.27 10.90
C SER A 181 19.07 -19.99 11.32
N GLN A 182 20.34 -20.15 11.73
CA GLN A 182 21.28 -19.03 11.82
C GLN A 182 22.32 -19.14 10.70
N ASN A 183 22.53 -18.05 9.95
CA ASN A 183 23.53 -17.96 8.88
C ASN A 183 23.32 -19.01 7.76
N CYS A 184 22.07 -19.24 7.34
CA CYS A 184 21.78 -20.15 6.22
C CYS A 184 21.73 -19.39 4.90
N SER A 185 22.44 -19.88 3.89
CA SER A 185 22.38 -19.32 2.52
C SER A 185 21.86 -20.36 1.53
N ILE A 186 20.83 -19.99 0.77
CA ILE A 186 20.26 -20.79 -0.31
C ILE A 186 20.38 -20.02 -1.60
N SER A 187 20.93 -20.67 -2.62
CA SER A 187 21.07 -20.06 -3.94
C SER A 187 20.75 -21.00 -5.09
N ASN A 188 20.23 -20.42 -6.18
CA ASN A 188 20.03 -21.08 -7.47
C ASN A 188 19.04 -22.27 -7.44
N LEU A 189 18.03 -22.19 -6.57
CA LEU A 189 16.96 -23.19 -6.49
C LEU A 189 15.91 -22.94 -7.57
N GLN A 190 15.58 -23.94 -8.37
CA GLN A 190 14.46 -23.89 -9.30
C GLN A 190 13.43 -24.95 -8.90
N PHE A 191 12.15 -24.58 -8.86
CA PHE A 191 11.07 -25.50 -8.58
C PHE A 191 9.91 -25.22 -9.52
N TYR A 192 9.56 -26.23 -10.33
CA TYR A 192 8.49 -26.16 -11.31
C TYR A 192 7.42 -27.20 -10.98
N ASN A 193 6.24 -26.73 -10.55
CA ASN A 193 5.06 -27.57 -10.41
C ASN A 193 3.95 -27.04 -11.32
N SER A 194 3.72 -27.74 -12.42
CA SER A 194 2.78 -27.34 -13.47
C SER A 194 1.31 -27.72 -13.18
N SER A 195 0.99 -28.31 -12.04
CA SER A 195 -0.40 -28.73 -11.76
C SER A 195 -1.27 -27.51 -11.41
N SER A 196 -2.29 -27.23 -12.22
CA SER A 196 -3.16 -26.05 -12.06
C SER A 196 -4.20 -26.18 -10.93
N ASN A 197 -4.39 -27.39 -10.38
CA ASN A 197 -5.54 -27.74 -9.55
C ASN A 197 -5.19 -28.06 -8.08
N ASN A 198 -3.98 -27.75 -7.62
CA ASN A 198 -3.56 -28.09 -6.26
C ASN A 198 -3.50 -26.87 -5.34
N THR A 199 -3.83 -27.11 -4.07
CA THR A 199 -3.69 -26.17 -2.94
C THR A 199 -2.30 -26.28 -2.31
N GLY A 200 -1.29 -26.66 -3.09
CA GLY A 200 -0.01 -27.07 -2.56
C GLY A 200 0.77 -25.89 -1.97
N ILE A 201 1.35 -26.10 -0.79
CA ILE A 201 2.09 -25.08 -0.05
C ILE A 201 3.59 -25.25 -0.37
N SER A 202 4.28 -24.17 -0.77
CA SER A 202 5.71 -24.24 -1.14
C SER A 202 6.56 -23.11 -0.59
N GLY A 203 7.72 -23.48 -0.04
CA GLY A 203 8.65 -22.61 0.67
C GLY A 203 9.74 -23.46 1.34
N LEU A 204 10.76 -22.84 1.93
CA LEU A 204 11.73 -23.59 2.73
C LEU A 204 11.00 -24.43 3.80
N ILE A 205 10.12 -23.75 4.53
CA ILE A 205 9.26 -24.32 5.56
C ILE A 205 7.82 -24.20 5.06
N SER A 206 7.20 -25.32 4.69
CA SER A 206 5.84 -25.30 4.14
C SER A 206 4.81 -24.90 5.20
N ILE A 207 4.84 -25.50 6.39
CA ILE A 207 3.97 -25.13 7.51
C ILE A 207 4.79 -25.10 8.79
N SER A 208 4.74 -23.98 9.50
CA SER A 208 5.21 -23.89 10.88
C SER A 208 4.05 -23.90 11.86
N ILE A 209 4.09 -24.82 12.82
CA ILE A 209 3.20 -24.86 13.99
C ILE A 209 3.92 -24.49 15.30
N GLN A 210 5.21 -24.21 15.23
CA GLN A 210 6.06 -23.86 16.38
C GLN A 210 6.66 -22.47 16.17
N ASP A 211 7.24 -21.93 17.24
CA ASP A 211 7.99 -20.68 17.15
C ASP A 211 9.23 -20.88 16.28
N ILE A 212 9.51 -19.94 15.39
CA ILE A 212 10.65 -19.99 14.46
C ILE A 212 11.50 -18.75 14.57
N TYR A 213 12.82 -18.95 14.68
CA TYR A 213 13.82 -17.90 14.62
C TYR A 213 14.71 -18.06 13.38
N ILE A 214 14.67 -17.07 12.48
CA ILE A 214 15.54 -16.97 11.30
C ILE A 214 16.42 -15.75 11.48
N GLN A 215 17.73 -15.95 11.48
CA GLN A 215 18.68 -14.85 11.69
C GLN A 215 19.83 -14.90 10.68
N SER A 216 20.11 -13.75 10.06
CA SER A 216 21.25 -13.60 9.13
C SER A 216 21.22 -14.61 7.97
N SER A 217 20.02 -14.98 7.52
CA SER A 217 19.83 -15.96 6.45
C SER A 217 19.56 -15.27 5.12
N SER A 218 19.99 -15.87 4.01
CA SER A 218 19.83 -15.30 2.67
C SER A 218 19.28 -16.30 1.65
N ILE A 219 18.29 -15.88 0.86
CA ILE A 219 17.78 -16.62 -0.30
C ILE A 219 18.07 -15.81 -1.55
N ASN A 220 18.74 -16.39 -2.54
CA ASN A 220 19.12 -15.70 -3.77
C ASN A 220 18.87 -16.53 -5.03
N ASN A 221 18.41 -15.92 -6.12
CA ASN A 221 18.21 -16.59 -7.41
C ASN A 221 17.28 -17.82 -7.33
N VAL A 222 16.15 -17.70 -6.62
CA VAL A 222 15.20 -18.81 -6.47
C VAL A 222 13.99 -18.59 -7.38
N ASN A 223 13.61 -19.60 -8.17
CA ASN A 223 12.41 -19.57 -9.00
C ASN A 223 11.42 -20.64 -8.53
N LEU A 224 10.25 -20.21 -8.05
CA LEU A 224 9.16 -21.07 -7.60
C LEU A 224 7.93 -20.88 -8.49
N GLN A 225 7.49 -21.95 -9.14
CA GLN A 225 6.24 -21.99 -9.89
C GLN A 225 5.30 -23.04 -9.29
N GLN A 226 4.20 -22.61 -8.67
CA GLN A 226 3.27 -23.51 -7.98
C GLN A 226 1.87 -22.90 -7.83
N SER A 227 0.83 -23.73 -7.95
CA SER A 227 -0.52 -23.44 -7.45
C SER A 227 -0.59 -23.62 -5.91
N GLY A 228 -0.68 -22.50 -5.17
CA GLY A 228 -0.87 -22.47 -3.72
C GLY A 228 0.08 -21.49 -3.01
N ASP A 229 0.11 -21.50 -1.68
CA ASP A 229 0.78 -20.44 -0.91
C ASP A 229 2.31 -20.51 -1.01
N ILE A 230 2.95 -19.41 -1.42
CA ILE A 230 4.40 -19.36 -1.68
C ILE A 230 5.11 -18.28 -0.86
N GLY A 231 5.89 -18.71 0.12
CA GLY A 231 6.81 -17.86 0.88
C GLY A 231 8.22 -18.45 0.79
N LEU A 232 9.23 -17.65 0.45
CA LEU A 232 10.58 -18.20 0.23
C LEU A 232 11.19 -18.77 1.52
N PHE A 233 10.94 -18.14 2.67
CA PHE A 233 11.28 -18.72 3.98
C PHE A 233 10.16 -19.62 4.50
N ILE A 234 8.94 -19.09 4.67
CA ILE A 234 7.84 -19.88 5.28
C ILE A 234 6.57 -19.64 4.49
N SER A 235 5.95 -20.70 4.00
CA SER A 235 4.71 -20.55 3.24
C SER A 235 3.52 -20.28 4.16
N LYS A 236 3.42 -21.02 5.27
CA LYS A 236 2.34 -20.88 6.26
C LYS A 236 2.88 -20.89 7.69
N ALA A 237 2.53 -19.86 8.46
CA ALA A 237 3.03 -19.65 9.80
C ALA A 237 1.91 -19.62 10.85
N LEU A 238 1.93 -20.56 11.81
CA LEU A 238 0.93 -20.70 12.88
C LEU A 238 1.52 -20.50 14.30
N GLY A 239 2.84 -20.42 14.43
CA GLY A 239 3.56 -20.11 15.69
C GLY A 239 4.33 -18.80 15.57
N TYR A 240 4.87 -18.27 16.68
CA TYR A 240 5.56 -16.98 16.67
C TYR A 240 6.75 -16.97 15.69
N ILE A 241 6.89 -15.92 14.90
CA ILE A 241 8.00 -15.79 13.95
C ILE A 241 8.87 -14.59 14.28
N CYS A 242 10.18 -14.83 14.34
CA CYS A 242 11.18 -13.78 14.38
C CYS A 242 12.17 -13.94 13.22
N ILE A 243 12.21 -12.98 12.31
CA ILE A 243 13.17 -12.92 11.20
C ILE A 243 14.03 -11.67 11.33
N THR A 244 15.34 -11.83 11.45
CA THR A 244 16.26 -10.68 11.63
C THR A 244 17.44 -10.76 10.68
N LEU A 245 17.93 -9.59 10.24
CA LEU A 245 19.15 -9.47 9.42
C LEU A 245 19.14 -10.34 8.14
N SER A 246 17.95 -10.64 7.61
CA SER A 246 17.80 -11.66 6.56
C SER A 246 17.54 -11.01 5.21
N LYS A 247 17.93 -11.71 4.13
CA LYS A 247 17.87 -11.17 2.77
C LYS A 247 17.20 -12.12 1.81
N VAL A 248 16.34 -11.60 0.95
CA VAL A 248 15.80 -12.30 -0.21
C VAL A 248 16.11 -11.46 -1.44
N SER A 249 16.75 -12.06 -2.46
CA SER A 249 17.06 -11.33 -3.69
C SER A 249 16.94 -12.12 -4.98
N ASN A 250 16.62 -11.45 -6.09
CA ASN A 250 16.59 -12.03 -7.44
C ASN A 250 15.70 -13.27 -7.54
N CYS A 251 14.55 -13.25 -6.87
CA CYS A 251 13.66 -14.41 -6.79
C CYS A 251 12.43 -14.22 -7.67
N TYR A 252 11.91 -15.32 -8.20
CA TYR A 252 10.73 -15.36 -9.06
C TYR A 252 9.69 -16.29 -8.43
N ILE A 253 8.47 -15.78 -8.24
CA ILE A 253 7.32 -16.52 -7.71
C ILE A 253 6.19 -16.45 -8.73
N TYR A 254 5.77 -17.59 -9.28
CA TYR A 254 4.75 -17.69 -10.34
C TYR A 254 3.59 -18.61 -9.94
N GLN A 255 2.35 -18.23 -10.31
CA GLN A 255 1.12 -19.03 -10.22
C GLN A 255 0.54 -19.33 -8.82
N GLY A 256 0.97 -18.60 -7.79
CA GLY A 256 0.59 -18.83 -6.39
C GLY A 256 -0.85 -18.51 -5.96
N GLY A 257 -1.15 -18.99 -4.76
CA GLY A 257 -2.20 -18.59 -3.83
C GLY A 257 -1.86 -17.22 -3.25
N TYR A 258 -1.60 -17.17 -1.94
CA TYR A 258 -0.90 -16.06 -1.30
C TYR A 258 0.58 -16.12 -1.62
N ALA A 259 1.23 -14.97 -1.81
CA ALA A 259 2.67 -14.94 -2.08
C ALA A 259 3.38 -13.80 -1.35
N GLY A 260 4.53 -14.13 -0.75
CA GLY A 260 5.39 -13.17 -0.08
C GLY A 260 6.86 -13.48 -0.31
N GLY A 261 7.69 -12.43 -0.38
CA GLY A 261 9.14 -12.62 -0.46
C GLY A 261 9.71 -13.39 0.75
N PHE A 262 9.12 -13.25 1.93
CA PHE A 262 9.54 -13.97 3.14
C PHE A 262 8.47 -14.97 3.55
N LEU A 263 7.24 -14.49 3.78
CA LEU A 263 6.12 -15.28 4.30
C LEU A 263 4.90 -15.17 3.39
N ALA A 264 4.27 -16.28 3.00
CA ALA A 264 3.04 -16.23 2.20
C ALA A 264 1.79 -15.98 3.05
N PHE A 265 1.58 -16.78 4.10
CA PHE A 265 0.44 -16.71 4.99
C PHE A 265 0.88 -16.78 6.44
N VAL A 266 0.36 -15.88 7.27
CA VAL A 266 0.70 -15.83 8.69
C VAL A 266 -0.54 -15.71 9.54
N ASP A 267 -0.63 -16.55 10.56
CA ASP A 267 -1.70 -16.60 11.56
C ASP A 267 -1.04 -16.77 12.93
N SER A 268 -0.21 -15.78 13.27
CA SER A 268 0.64 -15.74 14.47
C SER A 268 1.27 -14.35 14.62
N ASP A 269 1.87 -14.10 15.79
CA ASP A 269 2.67 -12.91 16.02
C ASP A 269 3.97 -12.94 15.19
N ILE A 270 4.34 -11.79 14.63
CA ILE A 270 5.50 -11.66 13.73
C ILE A 270 6.39 -10.51 14.16
N ASN A 271 7.70 -10.76 14.16
CA ASN A 271 8.73 -9.73 14.20
C ASN A 271 9.69 -9.92 13.01
N ILE A 272 9.71 -8.97 12.05
CA ILE A 272 10.75 -8.94 11.01
C ILE A 272 11.54 -7.65 11.17
N SER A 273 12.85 -7.75 11.32
CA SER A 273 13.71 -6.57 11.44
C SER A 273 14.99 -6.63 10.63
N SER A 274 15.48 -5.45 10.24
CA SER A 274 16.76 -5.24 9.55
C SER A 274 16.91 -6.15 8.32
N SER A 275 15.83 -6.36 7.57
CA SER A 275 15.74 -7.38 6.53
C SER A 275 15.50 -6.75 5.15
N ILE A 276 16.00 -7.42 4.11
CA ILE A 276 16.03 -6.91 2.73
C ILE A 276 15.25 -7.84 1.81
N SER A 277 14.35 -7.27 1.01
CA SER A 277 13.66 -7.91 -0.12
C SER A 277 14.00 -7.12 -1.37
N ASN A 278 14.76 -7.69 -2.31
CA ASN A 278 15.23 -6.94 -3.48
C ASN A 278 15.09 -7.72 -4.79
N ASN A 279 14.62 -7.08 -5.86
CA ASN A 279 14.49 -7.69 -7.19
C ASN A 279 13.69 -9.00 -7.15
N ILE A 280 12.55 -8.98 -6.46
CA ILE A 280 11.59 -10.08 -6.42
C ILE A 280 10.51 -9.83 -7.47
N VAL A 281 10.28 -10.84 -8.31
CA VAL A 281 9.15 -10.87 -9.24
C VAL A 281 8.09 -11.81 -8.70
N ILE A 282 6.91 -11.30 -8.38
CA ILE A 282 5.77 -12.08 -7.92
C ILE A 282 4.62 -11.92 -8.92
N GLU A 283 4.23 -13.00 -9.57
CA GLU A 283 3.09 -13.04 -10.49
C GLU A 283 2.13 -14.15 -10.06
N SER A 284 1.07 -13.78 -9.35
CA SER A 284 0.23 -14.74 -8.62
C SER A 284 -1.24 -14.28 -8.59
N LYS A 285 -2.13 -15.15 -8.08
CA LYS A 285 -3.58 -14.94 -8.16
C LYS A 285 -4.10 -14.09 -6.99
N TYR A 286 -3.70 -14.38 -5.76
CA TYR A 286 -4.34 -13.81 -4.56
C TYR A 286 -3.52 -12.67 -3.94
N ASN A 287 -3.41 -12.63 -2.61
CA ASN A 287 -2.80 -11.53 -1.87
C ASN A 287 -1.27 -11.58 -1.96
N LEU A 288 -0.68 -10.50 -2.47
CA LEU A 288 0.73 -10.45 -2.82
C LEU A 288 1.44 -9.36 -2.01
N GLY A 289 2.55 -9.73 -1.38
CA GLY A 289 3.44 -8.77 -0.72
C GLY A 289 4.88 -8.96 -1.11
N GLY A 290 5.65 -7.87 -1.19
CA GLY A 290 7.11 -7.97 -1.37
C GLY A 290 7.80 -8.72 -0.22
N ILE A 291 7.18 -8.80 0.96
CA ILE A 291 7.68 -9.53 2.13
C ILE A 291 6.61 -10.51 2.66
N LEU A 292 5.39 -10.02 2.92
CA LEU A 292 4.30 -10.77 3.53
C LEU A 292 3.09 -10.84 2.59
N GLY A 293 2.64 -12.04 2.22
CA GLY A 293 1.44 -12.19 1.38
C GLY A 293 0.15 -11.80 2.13
N LYS A 294 -0.22 -12.59 3.13
CA LYS A 294 -1.40 -12.36 4.00
C LYS A 294 -1.04 -12.57 5.47
N ILE A 295 -1.46 -11.62 6.31
CA ILE A 295 -1.51 -11.77 7.76
C ILE A 295 -2.98 -11.94 8.15
N ALA A 296 -3.32 -13.12 8.64
CA ALA A 296 -4.63 -13.51 9.12
C ALA A 296 -4.79 -13.23 10.61
N ASN A 297 -6.06 -13.33 11.04
CA ASN A 297 -6.53 -13.35 12.42
C ASN A 297 -6.37 -12.08 13.26
N LEU A 298 -7.49 -11.70 13.88
CA LEU A 298 -7.72 -10.48 14.66
C LEU A 298 -7.14 -10.53 16.09
N ILE A 299 -6.10 -11.33 16.37
CA ILE A 299 -5.53 -11.41 17.72
C ILE A 299 -4.01 -11.22 17.76
N HIS A 300 -3.36 -11.17 16.61
CA HIS A 300 -1.91 -11.15 16.53
C HIS A 300 -1.34 -9.73 16.32
N ASN A 301 -0.10 -9.56 16.73
CA ASN A 301 0.69 -8.35 16.51
C ASN A 301 1.76 -8.63 15.47
N THR A 302 1.92 -7.70 14.53
CA THR A 302 2.99 -7.75 13.55
C THR A 302 3.86 -6.51 13.68
N TYR A 303 5.16 -6.73 13.87
CA TYR A 303 6.16 -5.68 13.96
C TYR A 303 7.17 -5.83 12.83
N LEU A 304 7.27 -4.81 11.98
CA LEU A 304 8.25 -4.72 10.91
C LEU A 304 9.15 -3.51 11.15
N ALA A 305 10.47 -3.69 11.23
CA ALA A 305 11.41 -2.60 11.48
C ALA A 305 12.63 -2.66 10.55
N ASP A 306 13.17 -1.50 10.15
CA ASP A 306 14.42 -1.43 9.37
C ASP A 306 14.35 -2.26 8.08
N ILE A 307 13.21 -2.20 7.40
CA ILE A 307 12.91 -3.01 6.22
C ILE A 307 13.30 -2.27 4.94
N ASN A 308 14.02 -2.93 4.04
CA ASN A 308 14.26 -2.43 2.69
C ASN A 308 13.62 -3.36 1.65
N SER A 309 12.60 -2.87 0.93
CA SER A 309 11.90 -3.59 -0.15
C SER A 309 12.11 -2.83 -1.47
N SER A 310 13.04 -3.25 -2.32
CA SER A 310 13.43 -2.51 -3.52
C SER A 310 13.39 -3.33 -4.81
N ASP A 311 13.24 -2.62 -5.95
CA ASP A 311 13.29 -3.16 -7.32
C ASP A 311 12.32 -4.34 -7.55
N ASN A 312 11.22 -4.39 -6.80
CA ASN A 312 10.26 -5.49 -6.84
C ASN A 312 9.24 -5.29 -7.95
N LYS A 313 8.85 -6.38 -8.63
CA LYS A 313 7.75 -6.40 -9.60
C LYS A 313 6.65 -7.33 -9.08
N ILE A 314 5.51 -6.78 -8.71
CA ILE A 314 4.39 -7.54 -8.13
C ILE A 314 3.17 -7.39 -9.03
N THR A 315 2.68 -8.49 -9.60
CA THR A 315 1.57 -8.52 -10.55
C THR A 315 0.50 -9.51 -10.09
N SER A 316 -0.75 -9.05 -9.90
CA SER A 316 -1.90 -9.93 -9.66
C SER A 316 -2.73 -10.13 -10.92
N GLN A 317 -3.07 -11.40 -11.20
CA GLN A 317 -3.90 -11.78 -12.35
C GLN A 317 -5.41 -11.72 -12.04
N THR A 318 -5.81 -12.16 -10.85
CA THR A 318 -7.23 -12.45 -10.51
C THR A 318 -7.83 -11.54 -9.45
N GLY A 319 -7.15 -10.45 -9.11
CA GLY A 319 -7.84 -9.31 -8.55
C GLY A 319 -7.96 -9.29 -7.04
N TYR A 320 -6.87 -9.63 -6.38
CA TYR A 320 -6.75 -9.52 -4.94
C TYR A 320 -5.81 -8.38 -4.56
N THR A 321 -5.51 -8.27 -3.27
CA THR A 321 -4.81 -7.13 -2.69
C THR A 321 -3.30 -7.24 -2.90
N ILE A 322 -2.65 -6.11 -3.15
CA ILE A 322 -1.20 -6.09 -3.43
C ILE A 322 -0.53 -5.00 -2.62
N GLY A 323 0.53 -5.37 -1.88
CA GLY A 323 1.40 -4.43 -1.19
C GLY A 323 2.85 -4.57 -1.62
N GLY A 324 3.61 -3.47 -1.63
CA GLY A 324 5.06 -3.54 -1.78
C GLY A 324 5.77 -4.20 -0.60
N ILE A 325 5.12 -4.29 0.58
CA ILE A 325 5.60 -5.04 1.75
C ILE A 325 4.58 -6.11 2.16
N ILE A 326 3.32 -5.73 2.44
CA ILE A 326 2.25 -6.61 2.93
C ILE A 326 1.08 -6.61 1.94
N GLY A 327 0.66 -7.77 1.43
CA GLY A 327 -0.55 -7.86 0.60
C GLY A 327 -1.81 -7.53 1.39
N THR A 328 -2.19 -8.41 2.32
CA THR A 328 -3.35 -8.21 3.20
C THR A 328 -2.96 -8.26 4.67
N GLN A 329 -3.56 -7.37 5.46
CA GLN A 329 -3.58 -7.40 6.91
C GLN A 329 -5.02 -7.56 7.43
N GLU A 330 -5.24 -8.62 8.19
CA GLU A 330 -6.44 -8.86 9.02
C GLU A 330 -6.07 -8.97 10.51
N SER A 331 -4.88 -8.50 10.93
CA SER A 331 -4.39 -8.58 12.32
C SER A 331 -4.46 -7.27 13.14
N VAL A 332 -4.67 -7.37 14.47
CA VAL A 332 -5.07 -6.27 15.38
C VAL A 332 -4.25 -5.01 15.18
N CYS A 333 -2.93 -5.19 15.11
CA CYS A 333 -1.98 -4.11 15.03
C CYS A 333 -0.80 -4.52 14.16
N VAL A 334 -0.59 -3.77 13.08
CA VAL A 334 0.67 -3.79 12.34
C VAL A 334 1.39 -2.48 12.60
N VAL A 335 2.64 -2.59 13.07
CA VAL A 335 3.56 -1.46 13.19
C VAL A 335 4.69 -1.65 12.18
N ILE A 336 4.81 -0.71 11.25
CA ILE A 336 5.92 -0.66 10.29
C ILE A 336 6.76 0.56 10.61
N ASN A 337 7.99 0.33 11.06
CA ASN A 337 8.91 1.36 11.50
C ASN A 337 10.17 1.37 10.62
N SER A 338 10.74 2.54 10.33
CA SER A 338 12.04 2.66 9.67
C SER A 338 12.14 1.85 8.36
N TYR A 339 11.25 2.05 7.40
CA TYR A 339 11.23 1.26 6.16
C TYR A 339 11.63 2.11 4.93
N SER A 340 12.06 1.41 3.87
CA SER A 340 12.29 1.98 2.55
C SER A 340 11.69 1.08 1.49
N VAL A 341 10.78 1.60 0.67
CA VAL A 341 10.32 0.93 -0.56
C VAL A 341 10.84 1.70 -1.77
N GLY A 342 11.58 1.04 -2.66
CA GLY A 342 12.27 1.71 -3.77
C GLY A 342 12.00 1.04 -5.12
N ASN A 343 11.75 1.81 -6.18
CA ASN A 343 11.69 1.30 -7.58
C ASN A 343 10.73 0.11 -7.77
N THR A 344 9.63 0.08 -7.03
CA THR A 344 8.69 -1.05 -7.06
C THR A 344 7.62 -0.82 -8.11
N LEU A 345 7.39 -1.82 -8.96
CA LEU A 345 6.33 -1.88 -9.96
C LEU A 345 5.20 -2.78 -9.44
N ILE A 346 4.01 -2.21 -9.22
CA ILE A 346 2.82 -2.95 -8.83
C ILE A 346 1.76 -2.88 -9.92
N THR A 347 1.32 -4.03 -10.41
CA THR A 347 0.26 -4.13 -11.43
C THR A 347 -0.89 -5.00 -10.93
N ASN A 348 -2.11 -4.45 -10.87
CA ASN A 348 -3.31 -5.19 -10.48
C ASN A 348 -4.37 -5.14 -11.58
N ASN A 349 -4.60 -6.29 -12.22
CA ASN A 349 -5.48 -6.36 -13.39
C ASN A 349 -6.97 -6.49 -13.06
N SER A 350 -7.34 -6.75 -11.80
CA SER A 350 -8.75 -6.99 -11.46
C SER A 350 -9.09 -6.79 -9.99
N GLY A 351 -8.20 -6.21 -9.17
CA GLY A 351 -8.28 -6.31 -7.71
C GLY A 351 -8.26 -5.02 -6.95
N SER A 352 -8.78 -5.07 -5.74
CA SER A 352 -8.83 -3.95 -4.83
C SER A 352 -7.68 -3.92 -3.86
N GLY A 353 -7.44 -2.75 -3.26
CA GLY A 353 -6.44 -2.59 -2.21
C GLY A 353 -5.03 -2.77 -2.76
N VAL A 354 -4.55 -1.76 -3.48
CA VAL A 354 -3.16 -1.72 -3.97
C VAL A 354 -2.41 -0.62 -3.24
N GLY A 355 -1.37 -1.00 -2.50
CA GLY A 355 -0.54 -0.08 -1.73
C GLY A 355 0.94 -0.25 -2.02
N GLY A 356 1.73 0.82 -1.98
CA GLY A 356 3.19 0.68 -2.01
C GLY A 356 3.77 -0.01 -0.78
N ILE A 357 3.03 -0.05 0.34
CA ILE A 357 3.42 -0.74 1.58
C ILE A 357 2.41 -1.84 1.89
N VAL A 358 1.14 -1.48 2.13
CA VAL A 358 0.06 -2.41 2.50
C VAL A 358 -1.04 -2.37 1.46
N GLY A 359 -1.40 -3.50 0.87
CA GLY A 359 -2.51 -3.54 -0.09
C GLY A 359 -3.85 -3.23 0.58
N PHE A 360 -4.21 -4.03 1.58
CA PHE A 360 -5.50 -3.94 2.25
C PHE A 360 -5.37 -4.20 3.75
N SER A 361 -5.99 -3.36 4.56
CA SER A 361 -6.08 -3.50 6.01
C SER A 361 -7.52 -3.36 6.49
N THR A 362 -8.03 -4.33 7.25
CA THR A 362 -9.38 -4.26 7.85
C THR A 362 -9.43 -3.53 9.19
N ILE A 363 -8.27 -3.15 9.74
CA ILE A 363 -8.12 -2.72 11.14
C ILE A 363 -6.91 -1.77 11.28
N ASN A 364 -6.32 -1.65 12.47
CA ASN A 364 -5.32 -0.63 12.79
C ASN A 364 -4.00 -0.92 12.07
N THR A 365 -3.61 -0.02 11.17
CA THR A 365 -2.27 0.00 10.58
C THR A 365 -1.54 1.27 11.03
N THR A 366 -0.39 1.08 11.66
CA THR A 366 0.49 2.16 12.08
C THR A 366 1.79 2.12 11.28
N ILE A 367 2.09 3.20 10.58
CA ILE A 367 3.28 3.37 9.74
C ILE A 367 4.08 4.56 10.28
N ILE A 368 5.34 4.34 10.63
CA ILE A 368 6.18 5.30 11.32
C ILE A 368 7.53 5.43 10.60
N ALA A 369 7.94 6.68 10.37
CA ALA A 369 9.32 7.04 10.02
C ALA A 369 9.92 6.23 8.84
N GLY A 370 9.27 6.21 7.69
CA GLY A 370 9.83 5.58 6.50
C GLY A 370 9.62 6.36 5.21
N GLN A 371 10.12 5.79 4.12
CA GLN A 371 10.07 6.42 2.80
C GLN A 371 9.65 5.45 1.70
N VAL A 372 8.91 5.97 0.73
CA VAL A 372 8.63 5.29 -0.54
C VAL A 372 9.16 6.14 -1.68
N ILE A 373 10.00 5.57 -2.53
CA ILE A 373 10.73 6.25 -3.60
C ILE A 373 10.48 5.49 -4.91
N ASN A 374 10.12 6.21 -5.98
CA ASN A 374 9.96 5.64 -7.33
C ASN A 374 8.98 4.45 -7.37
N LEU A 375 7.78 4.61 -6.79
CA LEU A 375 6.72 3.61 -6.89
C LEU A 375 5.89 3.83 -8.15
N PHE A 376 5.70 2.78 -8.94
CA PHE A 376 4.73 2.79 -10.04
C PHE A 376 3.59 1.81 -9.74
N VAL A 377 2.36 2.32 -9.69
CA VAL A 377 1.15 1.51 -9.48
C VAL A 377 0.22 1.65 -10.69
N CYS A 378 -0.12 0.52 -11.30
CA CYS A 378 -1.17 0.43 -12.32
C CYS A 378 -2.26 -0.53 -11.81
N SER A 379 -3.47 -0.03 -11.58
CA SER A 379 -4.55 -0.84 -11.00
C SER A 379 -5.90 -0.48 -11.61
N VAL A 380 -6.71 -1.47 -11.97
CA VAL A 380 -8.02 -1.20 -12.57
C VAL A 380 -9.16 -1.01 -11.56
N ASN A 381 -8.90 -1.03 -10.25
CA ASN A 381 -9.96 -1.17 -9.24
C ASN A 381 -9.84 -0.21 -8.05
N PHE A 382 -10.57 -0.48 -6.95
CA PHE A 382 -10.73 0.43 -5.81
C PHE A 382 -9.61 0.39 -4.78
N GLY A 383 -9.36 1.56 -4.16
CA GLY A 383 -8.41 1.71 -3.06
C GLY A 383 -6.97 1.54 -3.50
N ASN A 384 -6.42 2.54 -4.20
CA ASN A 384 -5.02 2.56 -4.62
C ASN A 384 -4.28 3.66 -3.87
N GLY A 385 -3.27 3.29 -3.10
CA GLY A 385 -2.49 4.20 -2.27
C GLY A 385 -1.00 4.09 -2.54
N GLY A 386 -0.25 5.18 -2.39
CA GLY A 386 1.21 5.09 -2.37
C GLY A 386 1.72 4.33 -1.14
N PHE A 387 1.00 4.36 -0.01
CA PHE A 387 1.28 3.52 1.16
C PHE A 387 0.26 2.40 1.32
N ILE A 388 -1.00 2.77 1.53
CA ILE A 388 -2.07 1.82 1.85
C ILE A 388 -3.17 1.90 0.80
N GLY A 389 -3.50 0.79 0.16
CA GLY A 389 -4.58 0.77 -0.83
C GLY A 389 -5.95 1.03 -0.18
N TYR A 390 -6.30 0.19 0.78
CA TYR A 390 -7.54 0.28 1.54
C TYR A 390 -7.26 0.10 3.03
N SER A 391 -7.88 0.92 3.88
CA SER A 391 -7.75 0.79 5.33
C SER A 391 -9.01 1.17 6.09
N SER A 392 -9.24 0.48 7.21
CA SER A 392 -10.22 0.90 8.21
C SER A 392 -9.65 1.97 9.13
N ILE A 393 -8.54 1.71 9.84
CA ILE A 393 -7.94 2.67 10.79
C ILE A 393 -6.46 2.85 10.44
N THR A 394 -6.05 4.09 10.20
CA THR A 394 -4.71 4.39 9.71
C THR A 394 -4.01 5.45 10.55
N ILE A 395 -2.77 5.18 10.95
CA ILE A 395 -1.87 6.16 11.55
C ILE A 395 -0.58 6.19 10.72
N ILE A 396 -0.26 7.33 10.09
CA ILE A 396 0.98 7.52 9.33
C ILE A 396 1.73 8.72 9.91
N ILE A 397 2.97 8.48 10.36
CA ILE A 397 3.76 9.47 11.07
C ILE A 397 5.14 9.61 10.44
N ASN A 398 5.62 10.85 10.29
CA ASN A 398 6.99 11.18 9.89
C ASN A 398 7.45 10.45 8.61
N SER A 399 6.55 10.31 7.64
CA SER A 399 6.79 9.47 6.47
C SER A 399 6.80 10.27 5.18
N LYS A 400 7.60 9.81 4.21
CA LYS A 400 7.88 10.57 2.99
C LYS A 400 7.61 9.76 1.73
N ILE A 401 7.14 10.44 0.70
CA ILE A 401 6.92 9.88 -0.62
C ILE A 401 7.60 10.75 -1.67
N TYR A 402 8.35 10.10 -2.57
CA TYR A 402 9.02 10.75 -3.69
C TYR A 402 8.76 10.02 -5.00
N ASN A 403 8.47 10.78 -6.06
CA ASN A 403 8.42 10.28 -7.44
C ASN A 403 7.46 9.09 -7.63
N ILE A 404 6.21 9.21 -7.18
CA ILE A 404 5.22 8.16 -7.39
C ILE A 404 4.36 8.46 -8.62
N SER A 405 4.07 7.43 -9.40
CA SER A 405 3.03 7.45 -10.43
C SER A 405 1.97 6.39 -10.14
N ILE A 406 0.73 6.82 -9.90
CA ILE A 406 -0.42 5.91 -9.75
C ILE A 406 -1.41 6.17 -10.87
N ASN A 407 -1.69 5.14 -11.66
CA ASN A 407 -2.76 5.13 -12.65
C ASN A 407 -3.84 4.14 -12.21
N SER A 408 -5.06 4.63 -11.95
CA SER A 408 -6.16 3.75 -11.59
C SER A 408 -7.54 4.15 -12.12
N THR A 409 -8.57 3.39 -11.79
CA THR A 409 -9.96 3.72 -12.21
C THR A 409 -10.80 4.32 -11.08
N ASN A 410 -10.36 4.23 -9.83
CA ASN A 410 -11.22 4.55 -8.69
C ASN A 410 -10.46 5.29 -7.57
N GLN A 411 -10.85 5.13 -6.29
CA GLN A 411 -10.26 5.87 -5.18
C GLN A 411 -8.74 5.77 -5.17
N THR A 412 -8.05 6.91 -5.30
CA THR A 412 -6.59 6.99 -5.33
C THR A 412 -6.08 8.07 -4.38
N GLY A 413 -5.13 7.71 -3.52
CA GLY A 413 -4.44 8.63 -2.63
C GLY A 413 -2.93 8.50 -2.75
N GLY A 414 -2.18 9.57 -2.50
CA GLY A 414 -0.73 9.44 -2.37
C GLY A 414 -0.35 8.62 -1.13
N PHE A 415 -1.04 8.75 0.00
CA PHE A 415 -0.87 7.85 1.14
C PHE A 415 -1.91 6.72 1.14
N VAL A 416 -3.20 7.07 1.19
CA VAL A 416 -4.29 6.09 1.39
C VAL A 416 -5.29 6.16 0.24
N GLY A 417 -5.55 5.05 -0.45
CA GLY A 417 -6.55 5.01 -1.51
C GLY A 417 -7.97 5.24 -0.97
N ASN A 418 -8.44 4.35 -0.11
CA ASN A 418 -9.77 4.42 0.51
C ASN A 418 -9.68 4.16 2.02
N GLN A 419 -10.33 5.02 2.80
CA GLN A 419 -10.32 5.02 4.26
C GLN A 419 -11.77 4.94 4.78
N THR A 420 -12.10 3.90 5.54
CA THR A 420 -13.48 3.68 6.01
C THR A 420 -13.73 4.07 7.47
N SER A 421 -12.69 4.12 8.30
CA SER A 421 -12.75 4.63 9.68
C SER A 421 -11.67 5.70 9.90
N ASN A 422 -11.23 5.93 11.14
CA ASN A 422 -10.41 7.08 11.48
C ASN A 422 -9.00 7.03 10.86
N ALA A 423 -8.54 8.16 10.32
CA ALA A 423 -7.17 8.33 9.84
C ALA A 423 -6.45 9.48 10.55
N THR A 424 -5.18 9.26 10.91
CA THR A 424 -4.26 10.29 11.38
C THR A 424 -3.00 10.29 10.53
N ILE A 425 -2.69 11.42 9.91
CA ILE A 425 -1.49 11.60 9.08
C ILE A 425 -0.74 12.82 9.59
N TRP A 426 0.50 12.63 10.07
CA TRP A 426 1.23 13.65 10.81
C TRP A 426 2.71 13.74 10.41
N LYS A 427 3.20 14.97 10.18
CA LYS A 427 4.61 15.25 9.82
C LYS A 427 5.06 14.52 8.56
N CYS A 428 4.20 14.45 7.55
CA CYS A 428 4.48 13.71 6.33
C CYS A 428 4.77 14.64 5.14
N SER A 429 5.44 14.14 4.11
CA SER A 429 5.68 14.91 2.88
C SER A 429 5.51 14.06 1.63
N LEU A 430 4.94 14.66 0.58
CA LEU A 430 4.90 14.08 -0.76
C LEU A 430 5.48 15.06 -1.76
N GLU A 431 6.34 14.55 -2.63
CA GLU A 431 7.00 15.33 -3.65
C GLU A 431 7.05 14.62 -5.00
N ASN A 432 6.80 15.37 -6.07
CA ASN A 432 6.86 14.90 -7.47
C ASN A 432 5.91 13.72 -7.73
N ILE A 433 4.63 13.87 -7.35
CA ILE A 433 3.63 12.81 -7.49
C ILE A 433 2.77 13.03 -8.73
N SER A 434 2.52 11.97 -9.50
CA SER A 434 1.55 11.95 -10.58
C SER A 434 0.44 10.95 -10.27
N LEU A 435 -0.76 11.43 -9.96
CA LEU A 435 -1.93 10.60 -9.70
C LEU A 435 -2.97 10.82 -10.80
N ASN A 436 -3.31 9.75 -11.53
CA ASN A 436 -4.33 9.77 -12.58
C ASN A 436 -5.37 8.70 -12.27
N THR A 437 -6.63 9.10 -12.08
CA THR A 437 -7.73 8.16 -11.89
C THR A 437 -8.99 8.54 -12.62
N ASN A 438 -9.91 7.60 -12.81
CA ASN A 438 -11.23 7.91 -13.36
C ASN A 438 -12.18 8.54 -12.33
N LYS A 439 -12.16 8.13 -11.05
CA LYS A 439 -13.10 8.63 -10.03
C LYS A 439 -12.45 9.58 -9.01
N GLN A 440 -12.26 9.15 -7.76
CA GLN A 440 -11.85 10.02 -6.65
C GLN A 440 -10.34 10.00 -6.51
N VAL A 441 -9.66 11.14 -6.63
CA VAL A 441 -8.20 11.23 -6.39
C VAL A 441 -7.84 12.37 -5.48
N ALA A 442 -6.88 12.13 -4.59
CA ALA A 442 -6.16 13.21 -3.96
C ALA A 442 -4.72 12.89 -3.64
N GLY A 443 -3.93 13.93 -3.36
CA GLY A 443 -2.54 13.79 -2.97
C GLY A 443 -2.35 13.01 -1.66
N ILE A 444 -3.29 13.00 -0.71
CA ILE A 444 -3.16 12.24 0.54
C ILE A 444 -4.14 11.06 0.59
N ILE A 445 -5.45 11.34 0.63
CA ILE A 445 -6.50 10.32 0.77
C ILE A 445 -7.52 10.42 -0.36
N GLY A 446 -7.69 9.36 -1.15
CA GLY A 446 -8.66 9.35 -2.23
C GLY A 446 -10.11 9.48 -1.75
N CYS A 447 -10.50 8.70 -0.74
CA CYS A 447 -11.81 8.81 -0.11
C CYS A 447 -11.71 8.53 1.39
N SER A 448 -12.37 9.34 2.21
CA SER A 448 -12.49 9.15 3.65
C SER A 448 -13.93 9.20 4.12
N GLN A 449 -14.41 8.08 4.65
CA GLN A 449 -15.79 7.89 5.13
C GLN A 449 -15.93 8.18 6.64
N SER A 450 -14.89 8.68 7.29
CA SER A 450 -14.90 8.94 8.73
C SER A 450 -13.97 10.11 9.09
N TYR A 451 -13.68 10.25 10.39
CA TYR A 451 -12.82 11.32 10.88
C TYR A 451 -11.42 11.20 10.29
N THR A 452 -10.92 12.30 9.73
CA THR A 452 -9.55 12.37 9.24
C THR A 452 -8.82 13.54 9.87
N ASN A 453 -7.69 13.28 10.52
CA ASN A 453 -6.78 14.29 11.02
C ASN A 453 -5.50 14.32 10.16
N ILE A 454 -5.24 15.45 9.50
CA ILE A 454 -4.02 15.68 8.71
C ILE A 454 -3.32 16.89 9.30
N SER A 455 -2.08 16.72 9.78
CA SER A 455 -1.34 17.84 10.38
C SER A 455 0.14 17.85 10.04
N ASN A 456 0.69 19.05 9.83
CA ASN A 456 2.10 19.22 9.45
C ASN A 456 2.47 18.44 8.18
N VAL A 457 1.61 18.47 7.16
CA VAL A 457 1.83 17.74 5.89
C VAL A 457 2.17 18.70 4.76
N ILE A 458 3.14 18.31 3.92
CA ILE A 458 3.58 19.09 2.76
C ILE A 458 3.33 18.31 1.46
N LEU A 459 2.65 18.92 0.50
CA LEU A 459 2.57 18.46 -0.90
C LEU A 459 3.35 19.44 -1.76
N ASN A 460 4.27 18.91 -2.56
CA ASN A 460 5.11 19.72 -3.44
C ASN A 460 5.18 19.10 -4.84
N ASN A 461 5.02 19.91 -5.89
CA ASN A 461 5.20 19.48 -7.28
C ASN A 461 4.32 18.28 -7.68
N CYS A 462 3.03 18.30 -7.34
CA CYS A 462 2.13 17.18 -7.63
C CYS A 462 1.17 17.50 -8.78
N SER A 463 0.90 16.48 -9.62
CA SER A 463 -0.16 16.47 -10.62
C SER A 463 -1.24 15.48 -10.22
N ILE A 464 -2.47 15.95 -10.04
CA ILE A 464 -3.61 15.18 -9.56
C ILE A 464 -4.73 15.28 -10.60
N THR A 465 -5.13 14.16 -11.19
CA THR A 465 -6.10 14.14 -12.30
C THR A 465 -7.22 13.13 -12.06
N SER A 466 -8.46 13.62 -11.99
CA SER A 466 -9.68 12.81 -12.05
C SER A 466 -10.34 12.96 -13.42
N GLN A 467 -10.52 11.85 -14.15
CA GLN A 467 -11.08 11.89 -15.51
C GLN A 467 -12.61 12.01 -15.54
N ASN A 468 -13.33 11.55 -14.50
CA ASN A 468 -14.79 11.52 -14.49
C ASN A 468 -15.46 12.03 -13.20
N TYR A 469 -14.72 12.35 -12.13
CA TYR A 469 -15.35 12.64 -10.85
C TYR A 469 -14.70 13.79 -10.06
N ILE A 470 -14.07 13.50 -8.92
CA ILE A 470 -13.68 14.48 -7.89
C ILE A 470 -12.18 14.42 -7.69
N ALA A 471 -11.56 15.59 -7.56
CA ALA A 471 -10.16 15.72 -7.18
C ALA A 471 -9.99 16.64 -5.96
N GLY A 472 -9.02 16.32 -5.11
CA GLY A 472 -8.60 17.15 -3.98
C GLY A 472 -7.07 17.19 -3.87
N GLY A 473 -6.49 18.23 -3.29
CA GLY A 473 -5.05 18.18 -2.98
C GLY A 473 -4.76 17.25 -1.80
N PHE A 474 -5.43 17.42 -0.67
CA PHE A 474 -5.32 16.49 0.46
C PHE A 474 -6.33 15.36 0.37
N ILE A 475 -7.64 15.66 0.29
CA ILE A 475 -8.70 14.63 0.33
C ILE A 475 -9.67 14.84 -0.83
N ALA A 476 -10.02 13.81 -1.60
CA ALA A 476 -11.01 13.99 -2.68
C ALA A 476 -12.42 14.08 -2.10
N THR A 477 -12.78 13.11 -1.25
CA THR A 477 -14.07 13.05 -0.55
C THR A 477 -13.84 12.86 0.94
N SER A 478 -14.42 13.73 1.77
CA SER A 478 -14.33 13.68 3.23
C SER A 478 -15.73 13.72 3.84
N ASN A 479 -16.02 12.84 4.80
CA ASN A 479 -17.18 13.03 5.67
C ASN A 479 -16.94 14.23 6.59
N PHE A 480 -15.88 14.17 7.38
CA PHE A 480 -15.38 15.31 8.15
C PHE A 480 -13.89 15.17 8.40
N SER A 481 -13.19 16.31 8.47
CA SER A 481 -11.75 16.33 8.60
C SER A 481 -11.25 17.52 9.41
N ASN A 482 -10.04 17.36 9.93
CA ASN A 482 -9.29 18.35 10.64
C ASN A 482 -7.91 18.46 9.97
N ILE A 483 -7.68 19.54 9.22
CA ILE A 483 -6.48 19.74 8.41
C ILE A 483 -5.74 20.95 8.95
N GLN A 484 -4.55 20.76 9.52
CA GLN A 484 -3.86 21.80 10.28
C GLN A 484 -2.40 21.97 9.89
N GLN A 485 -1.89 23.20 9.82
CA GLN A 485 -0.45 23.46 9.67
C GLN A 485 0.15 22.77 8.42
N CYS A 486 -0.62 22.71 7.34
CA CYS A 486 -0.22 21.99 6.13
C CYS A 486 0.13 22.95 4.99
N LYS A 487 0.91 22.47 4.01
CA LYS A 487 1.34 23.28 2.87
C LYS A 487 1.11 22.55 1.55
N LEU A 488 0.56 23.27 0.57
CA LEU A 488 0.52 22.88 -0.84
C LEU A 488 1.37 23.86 -1.65
N ASN A 489 2.31 23.34 -2.44
CA ASN A 489 3.14 24.16 -3.31
C ASN A 489 3.30 23.53 -4.70
N ASN A 490 3.08 24.34 -5.73
CA ASN A 490 3.24 23.94 -7.13
C ASN A 490 2.39 22.69 -7.45
N ILE A 491 1.08 22.83 -7.29
CA ILE A 491 0.13 21.72 -7.46
C ILE A 491 -0.74 21.98 -8.68
N ILE A 492 -0.92 20.96 -9.51
CA ILE A 492 -1.85 20.95 -10.62
C ILE A 492 -2.96 19.96 -10.28
N ILE A 493 -4.21 20.42 -10.28
CA ILE A 493 -5.38 19.58 -10.07
C ILE A 493 -6.34 19.72 -11.24
N VAL A 494 -6.62 18.60 -11.89
CA VAL A 494 -7.59 18.51 -12.99
C VAL A 494 -8.69 17.56 -12.56
N SER A 495 -9.94 17.97 -12.72
CA SER A 495 -11.10 17.15 -12.38
C SER A 495 -12.17 17.28 -13.44
N TYR A 496 -12.97 16.24 -13.63
CA TYR A 496 -14.14 16.32 -14.51
C TYR A 496 -15.24 17.17 -13.87
N LEU A 497 -15.64 16.85 -12.63
CA LEU A 497 -16.74 17.50 -11.93
C LEU A 497 -16.22 18.52 -10.91
N GLN A 498 -16.02 18.09 -9.66
CA GLN A 498 -15.66 18.96 -8.52
C GLN A 498 -14.16 18.92 -8.25
N CYS A 499 -13.61 20.06 -7.83
CA CYS A 499 -12.22 20.15 -7.44
C CYS A 499 -11.98 21.12 -6.29
N GLY A 500 -11.19 20.70 -5.31
CA GLY A 500 -10.68 21.57 -4.27
C GLY A 500 -9.17 21.50 -4.16
N GLY A 501 -8.49 22.62 -3.89
CA GLY A 501 -7.06 22.57 -3.62
C GLY A 501 -6.73 21.78 -2.35
N VAL A 502 -7.60 21.76 -1.35
CA VAL A 502 -7.44 20.98 -0.11
C VAL A 502 -8.40 19.78 -0.09
N ILE A 503 -9.71 20.03 -0.20
CA ILE A 503 -10.75 19.00 -0.17
C ILE A 503 -11.63 19.11 -1.42
N GLY A 504 -11.82 18.02 -2.17
CA GLY A 504 -12.75 18.02 -3.30
C GLY A 504 -14.20 18.26 -2.86
N ILE A 505 -14.70 17.41 -1.96
CA ILE A 505 -16.05 17.52 -1.37
C ILE A 505 -16.07 17.13 0.12
N THR A 506 -16.85 17.86 0.93
CA THR A 506 -17.29 17.42 2.26
C THR A 506 -18.72 16.89 2.22
N GLN A 507 -19.06 15.82 2.94
CA GLN A 507 -20.36 15.12 2.79
C GLN A 507 -21.20 14.97 4.07
N ASP A 508 -20.61 15.00 5.27
CA ASP A 508 -21.38 14.74 6.50
C ASP A 508 -22.12 15.99 6.98
N LEU A 509 -23.46 15.93 6.96
CA LEU A 509 -24.32 17.04 7.39
C LEU A 509 -24.25 17.33 8.90
N THR A 510 -23.82 16.36 9.69
CA THR A 510 -23.84 16.42 11.15
C THR A 510 -22.48 16.77 11.77
N ALA A 511 -21.40 16.47 11.04
CA ALA A 511 -20.05 16.70 11.51
C ALA A 511 -19.45 17.98 10.91
N GLN A 512 -18.47 18.53 11.61
CA GLN A 512 -17.78 19.76 11.21
C GLN A 512 -16.42 19.46 10.60
N SER A 513 -16.10 20.11 9.47
CA SER A 513 -14.74 20.12 8.92
C SER A 513 -13.99 21.40 9.32
N ILE A 514 -12.70 21.24 9.62
CA ILE A 514 -11.82 22.28 10.12
C ILE A 514 -10.57 22.33 9.24
N ILE A 515 -10.25 23.52 8.73
CA ILE A 515 -9.00 23.82 8.03
C ILE A 515 -8.31 24.98 8.75
N ASP A 516 -7.13 24.72 9.29
CA ASP A 516 -6.37 25.67 10.11
C ASP A 516 -4.94 25.86 9.61
N ASN A 517 -4.49 27.10 9.47
CA ASN A 517 -3.10 27.42 9.18
C ASN A 517 -2.57 26.63 7.98
N VAL A 518 -3.37 26.56 6.91
CA VAL A 518 -3.01 25.90 5.66
C VAL A 518 -2.55 26.95 4.66
N ILE A 519 -1.38 26.72 4.07
CA ILE A 519 -0.76 27.61 3.10
C ILE A 519 -0.78 26.95 1.72
N ILE A 520 -1.35 27.64 0.74
CA ILE A 520 -1.44 27.19 -0.65
C ILE A 520 -0.66 28.18 -1.53
N GLN A 521 0.32 27.68 -2.28
CA GLN A 521 1.15 28.48 -3.18
C GLN A 521 1.23 27.82 -4.56
N ASN A 522 1.10 28.62 -5.62
CA ASN A 522 1.29 28.17 -7.00
C ASN A 522 0.36 27.00 -7.36
N LEU A 523 -0.95 27.20 -7.21
CA LEU A 523 -1.96 26.19 -7.45
C LEU A 523 -2.67 26.45 -8.79
N ASN A 524 -2.76 25.42 -9.63
CA ASN A 524 -3.55 25.45 -10.85
C ASN A 524 -4.67 24.42 -10.74
N ILE A 525 -5.92 24.88 -10.80
CA ILE A 525 -7.09 24.02 -10.79
C ILE A 525 -7.90 24.18 -12.08
N GLN A 526 -8.27 23.05 -12.68
CA GLN A 526 -9.15 22.98 -13.82
C GLN A 526 -10.30 21.99 -13.61
N SER A 527 -11.54 22.43 -13.82
CA SER A 527 -12.71 21.55 -13.98
C SER A 527 -13.12 21.44 -15.45
N LEU A 528 -13.25 20.22 -15.97
CA LEU A 528 -13.50 19.97 -17.39
C LEU A 528 -14.98 20.11 -17.79
N THR A 529 -15.93 19.88 -16.88
CA THR A 529 -17.35 20.09 -17.17
C THR A 529 -18.01 21.15 -16.31
N GLY A 530 -17.23 21.84 -15.47
CA GLY A 530 -17.69 22.94 -14.64
C GLY A 530 -18.73 22.54 -13.61
N SER A 531 -18.33 21.79 -12.58
CA SER A 531 -19.09 21.78 -11.32
C SER A 531 -18.52 22.84 -10.36
N SER A 532 -18.51 22.62 -9.05
CA SER A 532 -17.93 23.61 -8.13
C SER A 532 -16.41 23.43 -7.97
N VAL A 533 -15.71 24.56 -7.92
CA VAL A 533 -14.25 24.57 -7.82
C VAL A 533 -13.79 25.57 -6.77
N GLY A 534 -12.94 25.15 -5.84
CA GLY A 534 -12.39 26.04 -4.81
C GLY A 534 -10.89 25.88 -4.61
N GLY A 535 -10.20 26.97 -4.26
CA GLY A 535 -8.79 26.89 -3.89
C GLY A 535 -8.55 26.06 -2.61
N PHE A 536 -9.51 26.02 -1.69
CA PHE A 536 -9.53 25.10 -0.55
C PHE A 536 -10.53 23.96 -0.77
N ILE A 537 -11.81 24.27 -0.97
CA ILE A 537 -12.88 23.27 -1.02
C ILE A 537 -13.69 23.40 -2.30
N GLY A 538 -13.85 22.30 -3.05
CA GLY A 538 -14.75 22.30 -4.21
C GLY A 538 -16.22 22.50 -3.79
N ILE A 539 -16.76 21.55 -3.03
CA ILE A 539 -18.11 21.60 -2.46
C ILE A 539 -18.07 21.36 -0.95
N SER A 540 -18.69 22.24 -0.17
CA SER A 540 -18.96 22.03 1.25
C SER A 540 -20.43 21.67 1.48
N ILE A 541 -20.73 20.39 1.70
CA ILE A 541 -22.06 19.93 2.14
C ILE A 541 -22.14 19.97 3.67
N SER A 542 -21.02 19.86 4.37
CA SER A 542 -20.96 19.95 5.84
C SER A 542 -20.80 21.40 6.33
N THR A 543 -20.96 21.61 7.65
CA THR A 543 -20.49 22.84 8.30
C THR A 543 -18.97 22.87 8.27
N THR A 544 -18.39 23.96 7.79
CA THR A 544 -16.94 24.07 7.63
C THR A 544 -16.38 25.37 8.20
N GLN A 545 -15.23 25.27 8.85
CA GLN A 545 -14.43 26.42 9.32
C GLN A 545 -13.07 26.44 8.63
N ILE A 546 -12.68 27.60 8.11
CA ILE A 546 -11.35 27.86 7.57
C ILE A 546 -10.74 29.02 8.34
N PHE A 547 -9.56 28.84 8.92
CA PHE A 547 -8.94 29.87 9.74
C PHE A 547 -7.44 29.98 9.55
N MET A 548 -6.92 31.21 9.75
CA MET A 548 -5.49 31.54 9.70
C MET A 548 -4.79 31.02 8.44
N SER A 549 -5.52 30.91 7.33
CA SER A 549 -5.06 30.23 6.12
C SER A 549 -4.77 31.22 4.99
N GLU A 550 -3.81 30.87 4.14
CA GLU A 550 -3.32 31.72 3.06
C GLU A 550 -3.37 30.98 1.72
N ILE A 551 -3.79 31.68 0.67
CA ILE A 551 -3.72 31.19 -0.70
C ILE A 551 -3.10 32.26 -1.61
N GLN A 552 -2.07 31.87 -2.36
CA GLN A 552 -1.28 32.78 -3.20
C GLN A 552 -0.97 32.18 -4.57
N ASN A 553 -1.04 33.03 -5.61
CA ASN A 553 -0.66 32.71 -6.99
C ASN A 553 -1.47 31.50 -7.51
N VAL A 554 -2.78 31.69 -7.63
CA VAL A 554 -3.69 30.60 -7.97
C VAL A 554 -4.43 30.89 -9.25
N LEU A 555 -4.48 29.90 -10.13
CA LEU A 555 -5.31 29.91 -11.33
C LEU A 555 -6.44 28.89 -11.14
N ILE A 556 -7.68 29.34 -11.27
CA ILE A 556 -8.86 28.48 -11.24
C ILE A 556 -9.62 28.65 -12.56
N THR A 557 -9.86 27.53 -13.25
CA THR A 557 -10.59 27.51 -14.52
C THR A 557 -11.68 26.44 -14.54
N SER A 558 -12.74 26.70 -15.31
CA SER A 558 -13.85 25.78 -15.53
C SER A 558 -14.44 25.99 -16.92
N ALA A 559 -14.68 24.90 -17.64
CA ALA A 559 -15.11 24.94 -19.05
C ALA A 559 -16.60 25.31 -19.26
N ASN A 560 -17.49 25.01 -18.31
CA ASN A 560 -18.95 25.19 -18.46
C ASN A 560 -19.56 26.00 -17.31
N ASP A 561 -20.90 26.10 -17.31
CA ASP A 561 -21.78 26.74 -16.33
C ASP A 561 -21.66 26.14 -14.90
N SER A 562 -20.50 26.29 -14.28
CA SER A 562 -20.29 25.87 -12.91
C SER A 562 -21.21 26.56 -11.94
N THR A 563 -21.62 25.81 -10.91
CA THR A 563 -22.51 26.30 -9.84
C THR A 563 -21.83 27.35 -8.96
N GLY A 564 -20.49 27.31 -8.87
CA GLY A 564 -19.69 28.31 -8.17
C GLY A 564 -18.18 28.03 -8.27
N LEU A 565 -17.38 29.07 -8.52
CA LEU A 565 -15.94 29.06 -8.31
C LEU A 565 -15.53 30.05 -7.22
N GLY A 566 -14.77 29.58 -6.24
CA GLY A 566 -14.25 30.42 -5.17
C GLY A 566 -12.74 30.35 -5.08
N GLY A 567 -12.10 31.45 -4.71
CA GLY A 567 -10.69 31.38 -4.32
C GLY A 567 -10.48 30.49 -3.09
N PHE A 568 -11.49 30.37 -2.21
CA PHE A 568 -11.49 29.41 -1.10
C PHE A 568 -12.47 28.27 -1.33
N VAL A 569 -13.77 28.56 -1.48
CA VAL A 569 -14.81 27.53 -1.60
C VAL A 569 -15.65 27.72 -2.85
N GLY A 570 -15.79 26.67 -3.67
CA GLY A 570 -16.61 26.72 -4.88
C GLY A 570 -18.10 26.90 -4.56
N PHE A 571 -18.66 25.94 -3.82
CA PHE A 571 -20.06 25.96 -3.39
C PHE A 571 -20.21 25.53 -1.93
N SER A 572 -21.03 26.24 -1.16
CA SER A 572 -21.39 25.89 0.22
C SER A 572 -22.90 25.73 0.37
N GLN A 573 -23.33 24.52 0.70
CA GLN A 573 -24.74 24.24 0.99
C GLN A 573 -25.11 24.57 2.46
N HIS A 574 -24.14 24.45 3.37
CA HIS A 574 -24.32 24.71 4.79
C HIS A 574 -23.42 25.88 5.25
N ASN A 575 -23.42 26.12 6.56
CA ASN A 575 -22.65 27.18 7.19
C ASN A 575 -21.17 27.03 6.87
N ILE A 576 -20.60 28.08 6.31
CA ILE A 576 -19.16 28.22 6.19
C ILE A 576 -18.68 29.48 6.90
N SER A 577 -17.65 29.33 7.72
CA SER A 577 -16.98 30.44 8.40
C SER A 577 -15.52 30.50 7.96
N ILE A 578 -15.10 31.66 7.46
CA ILE A 578 -13.72 31.93 7.03
C ILE A 578 -13.21 33.09 7.88
N ASN A 579 -12.15 32.86 8.66
CA ASN A 579 -11.66 33.81 9.65
C ASN A 579 -10.15 34.03 9.53
N ASN A 580 -9.67 35.26 9.60
CA ASN A 580 -8.23 35.58 9.56
C ASN A 580 -7.52 34.98 8.34
N CYS A 581 -8.17 35.01 7.16
CA CYS A 581 -7.65 34.39 5.94
C CYS A 581 -7.24 35.43 4.89
N ILE A 582 -6.24 35.09 4.08
CA ILE A 582 -5.69 35.96 3.04
C ILE A 582 -5.70 35.22 1.70
N GLY A 583 -6.29 35.84 0.68
CA GLY A 583 -6.17 35.44 -0.72
C GLY A 583 -5.43 36.50 -1.53
N GLN A 584 -4.38 36.11 -2.25
CA GLN A 584 -3.57 37.02 -3.04
C GLN A 584 -3.25 36.45 -4.42
N ASN A 585 -3.29 37.31 -5.45
CA ASN A 585 -2.94 36.92 -6.82
C ASN A 585 -3.78 35.73 -7.31
N ILE A 586 -5.09 35.76 -7.03
CA ILE A 586 -6.03 34.72 -7.46
C ILE A 586 -6.64 35.14 -8.80
N THR A 587 -6.54 34.28 -9.80
CA THR A 587 -7.19 34.46 -11.10
C THR A 587 -8.25 33.37 -11.28
N ILE A 588 -9.50 33.77 -11.41
CA ILE A 588 -10.63 32.85 -11.66
C ILE A 588 -11.27 33.22 -13.00
N LEU A 589 -11.24 32.28 -13.95
CA LEU A 589 -11.76 32.46 -15.30
C LEU A 589 -12.74 31.34 -15.62
N SER A 590 -13.99 31.68 -15.89
CA SER A 590 -14.98 30.67 -16.31
C SER A 590 -16.16 31.32 -17.04
N ASN A 591 -16.95 30.49 -17.72
CA ASN A 591 -18.29 30.86 -18.15
C ASN A 591 -19.36 30.58 -17.07
N SER A 592 -18.92 30.30 -15.83
CA SER A 592 -19.75 29.95 -14.68
C SER A 592 -20.88 30.91 -14.36
N GLN A 593 -21.82 30.39 -13.57
CA GLN A 593 -22.83 31.19 -12.93
C GLN A 593 -22.27 32.11 -11.84
N ALA A 594 -21.35 31.67 -10.98
CA ALA A 594 -20.98 32.44 -9.79
C ALA A 594 -19.49 32.38 -9.46
N ILE A 595 -18.84 33.54 -9.35
CA ILE A 595 -17.42 33.65 -8.98
C ILE A 595 -17.24 34.58 -7.79
N GLY A 596 -16.49 34.13 -6.77
CA GLY A 596 -16.10 34.96 -5.64
C GLY A 596 -14.64 34.78 -5.23
N GLY A 597 -14.03 35.83 -4.67
CA GLY A 597 -12.66 35.73 -4.15
C GLY A 597 -12.53 34.75 -2.98
N PHE A 598 -13.51 34.71 -2.08
CA PHE A 598 -13.62 33.66 -1.07
C PHE A 598 -14.56 32.55 -1.52
N ILE A 599 -15.80 32.86 -1.85
CA ILE A 599 -16.83 31.83 -2.10
C ILE A 599 -17.54 32.06 -3.43
N GLY A 600 -17.62 31.04 -4.28
CA GLY A 600 -18.37 31.12 -5.53
C GLY A 600 -19.87 31.28 -5.27
N ASN A 601 -20.47 30.29 -4.60
CA ASN A 601 -21.90 30.28 -4.28
C ASN A 601 -22.13 29.76 -2.85
N SER A 602 -22.99 30.42 -2.08
CA SER A 602 -23.26 30.07 -0.70
C SER A 602 -24.73 30.22 -0.30
N ASN A 603 -25.17 29.35 0.62
CA ASN A 603 -26.43 29.53 1.33
C ASN A 603 -26.27 30.39 2.60
N VAL A 604 -25.19 30.17 3.38
CA VAL A 604 -24.92 30.83 4.66
C VAL A 604 -23.42 31.01 4.88
N THR A 605 -22.97 32.22 5.22
CA THR A 605 -21.55 32.52 5.36
C THR A 605 -21.24 33.56 6.44
N THR A 606 -20.13 33.31 7.14
CA THR A 606 -19.44 34.27 8.01
C THR A 606 -18.02 34.53 7.50
N LEU A 607 -17.65 35.79 7.25
CA LEU A 607 -16.29 36.22 6.90
C LEU A 607 -15.77 37.21 7.96
N ILE A 608 -14.70 36.88 8.67
CA ILE A 608 -14.14 37.76 9.71
C ILE A 608 -12.65 37.99 9.46
N ASN A 609 -12.23 39.26 9.43
CA ASN A 609 -10.82 39.64 9.23
C ASN A 609 -10.18 38.95 8.02
N CYS A 610 -10.87 39.02 6.88
CA CYS A 610 -10.53 38.32 5.66
C CYS A 610 -10.13 39.30 4.57
N THR A 611 -9.04 39.04 3.85
CA THR A 611 -8.55 39.94 2.78
C THR A 611 -8.40 39.20 1.46
N ILE A 612 -8.98 39.72 0.38
CA ILE A 612 -8.60 39.37 -1.00
C ILE A 612 -7.87 40.54 -1.64
N GLN A 613 -6.73 40.26 -2.27
CA GLN A 613 -5.95 41.30 -2.95
C GLN A 613 -5.32 40.90 -4.28
N ASN A 614 -5.10 41.89 -5.16
CA ASN A 614 -4.38 41.76 -6.43
C ASN A 614 -4.91 40.61 -7.30
N SER A 615 -6.23 40.49 -7.40
CA SER A 615 -6.91 39.32 -7.95
C SER A 615 -7.80 39.69 -9.14
N LYS A 616 -8.08 38.71 -10.00
CA LYS A 616 -8.87 38.90 -11.23
C LYS A 616 -9.97 37.86 -11.34
N PHE A 617 -11.21 38.32 -11.47
CA PHE A 617 -12.40 37.49 -11.54
C PHE A 617 -13.20 37.78 -12.81
N LYS A 618 -13.48 36.74 -13.60
CA LYS A 618 -14.26 36.85 -14.83
C LYS A 618 -15.25 35.70 -14.96
N SER A 619 -16.53 36.04 -15.04
CA SER A 619 -17.65 35.10 -15.26
C SER A 619 -18.66 35.64 -16.26
N GLU A 620 -19.62 34.84 -16.71
CA GLU A 620 -20.75 35.37 -17.47
C GLU A 620 -21.83 35.98 -16.57
N ILE A 621 -22.16 35.36 -15.44
CA ILE A 621 -23.38 35.74 -14.71
C ILE A 621 -23.10 36.59 -13.45
N TYR A 622 -22.70 35.98 -12.33
CA TYR A 622 -22.56 36.65 -11.03
C TYR A 622 -21.08 36.70 -10.60
N VAL A 623 -20.54 37.89 -10.36
CA VAL A 623 -19.16 38.03 -9.87
C VAL A 623 -19.09 38.96 -8.66
N GLY A 624 -18.56 38.45 -7.56
CA GLY A 624 -18.29 39.22 -6.35
C GLY A 624 -16.81 39.24 -6.02
N GLY A 625 -16.30 40.32 -5.43
CA GLY A 625 -14.93 40.31 -4.92
C GLY A 625 -14.74 39.38 -3.71
N LEU A 626 -15.78 39.20 -2.88
CA LEU A 626 -15.78 38.23 -1.78
C LEU A 626 -16.63 36.99 -2.10
N ILE A 627 -17.91 37.19 -2.45
CA ILE A 627 -18.88 36.12 -2.72
C ILE A 627 -19.57 36.32 -4.07
N GLY A 628 -19.56 35.34 -4.95
CA GLY A 628 -20.24 35.44 -6.25
C GLY A 628 -21.75 35.52 -6.11
N LYS A 629 -22.33 34.52 -5.44
CA LYS A 629 -23.77 34.37 -5.31
C LYS A 629 -24.14 33.92 -3.90
N ILE A 630 -25.18 34.55 -3.34
CA ILE A 630 -25.88 34.07 -2.15
C ILE A 630 -27.29 33.71 -2.56
N GLN A 631 -27.64 32.43 -2.39
CA GLN A 631 -28.99 31.95 -2.64
C GLN A 631 -29.40 30.99 -1.54
N GLN A 632 -30.45 31.34 -0.79
CA GLN A 632 -30.94 30.46 0.26
C GLN A 632 -32.02 29.53 -0.28
N ASN A 633 -31.76 28.22 -0.23
CA ASN A 633 -32.77 27.19 -0.50
C ASN A 633 -33.26 26.50 0.80
N LEU A 634 -32.69 26.82 1.96
CA LEU A 634 -32.97 26.17 3.25
C LEU A 634 -33.76 27.08 4.20
N ILE A 635 -34.77 26.52 4.88
CA ILE A 635 -35.90 27.24 5.52
C ILE A 635 -35.56 27.83 6.91
N ASN A 636 -34.36 27.63 7.46
CA ASN A 636 -34.08 28.06 8.83
C ASN A 636 -33.91 29.59 8.94
N SER A 637 -34.79 30.22 9.74
CA SER A 637 -34.95 31.68 9.86
C SER A 637 -33.86 32.40 10.66
N ASP A 638 -33.05 31.67 11.43
CA ASP A 638 -32.19 32.28 12.46
C ASP A 638 -30.75 32.51 12.01
N GLN A 639 -30.44 32.12 10.78
CA GLN A 639 -29.10 32.29 10.20
C GLN A 639 -28.89 33.71 9.67
N GLN A 640 -27.63 34.11 9.52
CA GLN A 640 -27.24 35.44 9.06
C GLN A 640 -26.08 35.30 8.07
N ILE A 641 -25.96 36.25 7.14
CA ILE A 641 -24.72 36.48 6.41
C ILE A 641 -23.96 37.58 7.14
N TYR A 642 -22.75 37.30 7.61
CA TYR A 642 -21.98 38.21 8.47
C TYR A 642 -20.57 38.46 7.95
N PHE A 643 -20.26 39.71 7.61
CA PHE A 643 -18.91 40.17 7.27
C PHE A 643 -18.42 41.16 8.31
N ASP A 644 -17.23 40.95 8.85
CA ASP A 644 -16.58 41.89 9.77
C ASP A 644 -15.10 42.01 9.44
N MET A 645 -14.60 43.24 9.32
CA MET A 645 -13.22 43.50 8.92
C MET A 645 -12.82 42.80 7.60
N ALA A 646 -13.77 42.59 6.68
CA ALA A 646 -13.50 42.02 5.37
C ALA A 646 -12.90 43.09 4.44
N GLN A 647 -11.89 42.73 3.65
CA GLN A 647 -11.14 43.64 2.80
C GLN A 647 -11.03 43.13 1.37
N VAL A 648 -11.25 44.03 0.41
CA VAL A 648 -11.13 43.80 -1.03
C VAL A 648 -10.18 44.86 -1.58
N LYS A 649 -9.03 44.45 -2.11
CA LYS A 649 -7.95 45.37 -2.52
C LYS A 649 -7.45 45.08 -3.94
N ASN A 650 -7.38 46.06 -4.83
CA ASN A 650 -6.81 45.89 -6.17
C ASN A 650 -7.41 44.68 -6.92
N ILE A 651 -8.73 44.64 -7.06
CA ILE A 651 -9.43 43.53 -7.73
C ILE A 651 -10.03 43.98 -9.05
N ASP A 652 -9.79 43.21 -10.10
CA ASP A 652 -10.48 43.33 -11.39
C ASP A 652 -11.66 42.36 -11.45
N ILE A 653 -12.87 42.90 -11.59
CA ILE A 653 -14.13 42.14 -11.66
C ILE A 653 -14.79 42.38 -13.01
N SER A 654 -15.10 41.30 -13.72
CA SER A 654 -15.83 41.37 -14.99
C SER A 654 -16.94 40.31 -15.08
N SER A 655 -18.15 40.74 -15.40
CA SER A 655 -19.30 39.87 -15.66
C SER A 655 -20.11 40.32 -16.88
N ASN A 656 -20.94 39.45 -17.46
CA ASN A 656 -22.00 39.93 -18.36
C ASN A 656 -23.20 40.45 -17.54
N ASN A 657 -23.59 39.81 -16.44
CA ASN A 657 -24.83 40.19 -15.74
C ASN A 657 -24.62 41.07 -14.49
N TYR A 658 -24.17 40.50 -13.38
CA TYR A 658 -24.15 41.19 -12.09
C TYR A 658 -22.77 41.15 -11.46
N SER A 659 -22.24 42.32 -11.13
CA SER A 659 -20.96 42.45 -10.45
C SER A 659 -21.02 43.39 -9.25
N GLY A 660 -20.35 43.00 -8.15
CA GLY A 660 -20.16 43.84 -6.97
C GLY A 660 -18.84 43.58 -6.23
N SER A 661 -18.31 44.57 -5.51
CA SER A 661 -17.02 44.41 -4.81
C SER A 661 -17.10 43.37 -3.70
N PHE A 662 -18.24 43.24 -3.00
CA PHE A 662 -18.42 42.20 -1.99
C PHE A 662 -19.24 41.04 -2.54
N ILE A 663 -20.45 41.31 -3.00
CA ILE A 663 -21.39 40.27 -3.43
C ILE A 663 -21.82 40.51 -4.88
N GLY A 664 -21.75 39.50 -5.75
CA GLY A 664 -22.26 39.61 -7.12
C GLY A 664 -23.79 39.61 -7.16
N TYR A 665 -24.41 38.64 -6.49
CA TYR A 665 -25.87 38.46 -6.47
C TYR A 665 -26.38 37.98 -5.12
N TYR A 666 -27.44 38.60 -4.61
CA TYR A 666 -28.06 38.28 -3.33
C TYR A 666 -29.56 37.93 -3.51
N ASN A 667 -29.91 36.68 -3.23
CA ASN A 667 -31.28 36.18 -3.24
C ASN A 667 -31.51 35.27 -2.03
N SER A 668 -31.63 35.87 -0.86
CA SER A 668 -31.85 35.18 0.41
C SER A 668 -32.76 36.04 1.29
N ASN A 669 -33.45 35.42 2.24
CA ASN A 669 -34.23 36.12 3.27
C ASN A 669 -33.42 36.37 4.55
N LEU A 670 -32.15 35.93 4.59
CA LEU A 670 -31.27 36.16 5.73
C LEU A 670 -30.89 37.64 5.83
N ASN A 671 -30.61 38.06 7.06
CA ASN A 671 -30.01 39.37 7.30
C ASN A 671 -28.56 39.38 6.81
N LEU A 672 -28.19 40.44 6.09
CA LEU A 672 -26.81 40.68 5.68
C LEU A 672 -26.21 41.79 6.56
N ILE A 673 -25.18 41.45 7.32
CA ILE A 673 -24.50 42.39 8.22
C ILE A 673 -23.07 42.57 7.74
N ILE A 674 -22.68 43.81 7.44
CA ILE A 674 -21.34 44.17 6.99
C ILE A 674 -20.78 45.23 7.95
N LYS A 675 -19.76 44.86 8.74
CA LYS A 675 -19.13 45.74 9.72
C LYS A 675 -17.65 45.97 9.41
N ASN A 676 -17.18 47.18 9.67
CA ASN A 676 -15.76 47.55 9.66
C ASN A 676 -14.98 47.09 8.40
N SER A 677 -15.67 46.96 7.27
CA SER A 677 -15.12 46.32 6.06
C SER A 677 -14.64 47.38 5.08
N ASN A 678 -13.62 47.08 4.28
CA ASN A 678 -12.99 48.07 3.39
C ASN A 678 -12.92 47.59 1.94
N ILE A 679 -13.22 48.49 1.01
CA ILE A 679 -13.03 48.33 -0.42
C ILE A 679 -11.96 49.33 -0.85
N ASN A 680 -10.85 48.84 -1.40
CA ASN A 680 -9.77 49.69 -1.89
C ASN A 680 -9.38 49.33 -3.33
N THR A 681 -9.59 50.25 -4.27
CA THR A 681 -9.17 50.11 -5.67
C THR A 681 -9.76 48.85 -6.34
N VAL A 682 -11.05 48.91 -6.69
CA VAL A 682 -11.74 47.85 -7.44
C VAL A 682 -12.16 48.39 -8.80
N ASN A 683 -11.90 47.61 -9.84
CA ASN A 683 -12.36 47.88 -11.20
C ASN A 683 -13.48 46.89 -11.54
N ILE A 684 -14.70 47.41 -11.75
CA ILE A 684 -15.89 46.58 -11.98
C ILE A 684 -16.47 46.85 -13.36
N GLN A 685 -16.65 45.78 -14.13
CA GLN A 685 -17.26 45.84 -15.46
C GLN A 685 -18.42 44.84 -15.54
N SER A 686 -19.64 45.34 -15.82
CA SER A 686 -20.78 44.48 -16.15
C SER A 686 -21.66 45.08 -17.25
N SER A 687 -22.37 44.22 -18.00
CA SER A 687 -23.28 44.66 -19.06
C SER A 687 -24.70 44.97 -18.56
N ILE A 688 -25.16 44.35 -17.46
CA ILE A 688 -26.52 44.58 -16.92
C ILE A 688 -26.51 45.49 -15.69
N SER A 689 -25.84 45.09 -14.61
CA SER A 689 -25.79 45.87 -13.37
C SER A 689 -24.41 45.78 -12.71
N THR A 690 -23.86 46.95 -12.39
CA THR A 690 -22.72 47.12 -11.51
C THR A 690 -23.14 47.96 -10.30
N LYS A 691 -22.79 47.49 -9.11
CA LYS A 691 -22.97 48.24 -7.86
C LYS A 691 -21.73 48.04 -7.01
N LEU A 692 -21.31 49.10 -6.30
CA LEU A 692 -20.05 49.06 -5.56
C LEU A 692 -20.01 47.90 -4.54
N VAL A 693 -21.08 47.68 -3.76
CA VAL A 693 -21.09 46.65 -2.71
C VAL A 693 -21.74 45.34 -3.17
N ILE A 694 -22.99 45.40 -3.63
CA ILE A 694 -23.81 44.23 -4.01
C ILE A 694 -24.37 44.42 -5.41
N GLY A 695 -23.97 43.59 -6.38
CA GLY A 695 -24.36 43.73 -7.79
C GLY A 695 -25.87 43.70 -8.05
N ASN A 696 -26.61 42.82 -7.36
CA ASN A 696 -28.08 42.76 -7.40
C ASN A 696 -28.69 42.13 -6.15
N ILE A 697 -29.91 42.56 -5.79
CA ILE A 697 -30.71 42.08 -4.66
C ILE A 697 -32.13 41.82 -5.17
N GLN A 698 -32.67 40.60 -5.00
CA GLN A 698 -34.03 40.26 -5.44
C GLN A 698 -35.09 40.19 -4.33
N ASN A 699 -34.70 39.98 -3.07
CA ASN A 699 -35.64 39.88 -1.94
C ASN A 699 -35.63 41.15 -1.09
N ASN A 700 -36.69 41.35 -0.29
CA ASN A 700 -36.77 42.40 0.73
C ASN A 700 -35.81 42.09 1.87
N VAL A 701 -34.54 42.42 1.67
CA VAL A 701 -33.46 42.11 2.59
C VAL A 701 -33.18 43.30 3.47
N THR A 702 -33.18 43.09 4.78
CA THR A 702 -32.56 44.02 5.70
C THR A 702 -31.06 43.79 5.66
N TYR A 703 -30.31 44.75 5.12
CA TYR A 703 -28.86 44.74 5.22
C TYR A 703 -28.37 45.95 6.02
N ILE A 704 -27.39 45.72 6.89
CA ILE A 704 -26.83 46.73 7.79
C ILE A 704 -25.35 46.89 7.44
N VAL A 705 -24.95 48.08 7.00
CA VAL A 705 -23.55 48.43 6.77
C VAL A 705 -23.11 49.41 7.87
N GLN A 706 -22.15 49.00 8.71
CA GLN A 706 -21.65 49.82 9.83
C GLN A 706 -20.14 50.02 9.70
N ASN A 707 -19.68 51.27 9.79
CA ASN A 707 -18.26 51.62 9.82
C ASN A 707 -17.41 51.09 8.65
N SER A 708 -18.04 50.83 7.50
CA SER A 708 -17.33 50.37 6.30
C SER A 708 -16.86 51.57 5.47
N LYS A 709 -15.67 51.46 4.89
CA LYS A 709 -15.05 52.51 4.06
C LYS A 709 -14.86 52.03 2.63
N SER A 710 -14.87 52.99 1.71
CA SER A 710 -14.42 52.81 0.33
C SER A 710 -13.32 53.84 0.11
N GLU A 711 -12.10 53.38 -0.14
CA GLU A 711 -10.92 54.22 -0.34
C GLU A 711 -10.31 53.95 -1.73
N GLY A 712 -9.66 54.94 -2.35
CA GLY A 712 -9.02 54.79 -3.67
C GLY A 712 -9.93 55.03 -4.89
N ASN A 713 -9.32 55.09 -6.07
CA ASN A 713 -10.00 55.33 -7.34
C ASN A 713 -10.74 54.05 -7.79
N ASN A 714 -11.97 53.87 -7.31
CA ASN A 714 -12.83 52.78 -7.76
C ASN A 714 -13.48 53.16 -9.10
N TYR A 715 -13.18 52.40 -10.15
CA TYR A 715 -13.75 52.63 -11.47
C TYR A 715 -14.96 51.70 -11.68
N ILE A 716 -16.15 52.30 -11.77
CA ILE A 716 -17.39 51.59 -12.06
C ILE A 716 -17.92 52.06 -13.40
N ASN A 717 -17.94 51.17 -14.39
CA ASN A 717 -18.52 51.43 -15.70
C ASN A 717 -19.94 50.83 -15.76
N ASN A 718 -20.91 51.58 -16.31
CA ASN A 718 -22.34 51.23 -16.41
C ASN A 718 -23.10 51.17 -15.07
N ILE A 719 -23.22 52.31 -14.38
CA ILE A 719 -24.03 52.43 -13.17
C ILE A 719 -25.51 52.55 -13.56
N LYS A 720 -26.35 51.61 -13.10
CA LYS A 720 -27.81 51.74 -13.10
C LYS A 720 -28.29 51.84 -11.65
N LEU A 721 -28.76 53.02 -11.26
CA LEU A 721 -29.29 53.29 -9.91
C LEU A 721 -30.76 52.88 -9.84
N ASP A 722 -31.03 51.65 -9.40
CA ASP A 722 -32.38 51.23 -9.04
C ASP A 722 -32.66 51.50 -7.56
N THR A 723 -33.82 52.10 -7.28
CA THR A 723 -34.30 52.52 -5.96
C THR A 723 -34.68 51.31 -5.10
N CYS A 724 -33.77 50.83 -4.25
CA CYS A 724 -34.12 49.95 -3.12
C CYS A 724 -34.08 50.72 -1.81
N SER A 725 -35.03 50.44 -0.94
CA SER A 725 -35.23 51.01 0.40
C SER A 725 -34.03 50.72 1.31
N VAL A 726 -33.13 51.71 1.42
CA VAL A 726 -32.00 51.71 2.35
C VAL A 726 -32.52 52.18 3.72
N ILE A 727 -32.56 51.31 4.73
CA ILE A 727 -33.10 51.66 6.07
C ILE A 727 -32.03 52.18 7.04
N SER A 728 -30.73 52.08 6.76
CA SER A 728 -29.72 52.94 7.40
C SER A 728 -28.36 52.83 6.73
N VAL A 729 -27.91 53.92 6.11
CA VAL A 729 -26.51 54.14 5.75
C VAL A 729 -26.00 55.20 6.71
N LEU A 730 -25.29 54.77 7.76
CA LEU A 730 -24.45 55.63 8.58
C LEU A 730 -23.04 55.58 7.98
N THR A 731 -22.79 56.38 6.94
CA THR A 731 -21.45 56.50 6.34
C THR A 731 -21.02 57.96 6.24
N ASN A 732 -19.86 58.28 6.80
CA ASN A 732 -19.00 59.35 6.28
C ASN A 732 -18.42 58.87 4.94
N ILE A 733 -19.06 59.20 3.83
CA ILE A 733 -18.48 59.02 2.49
C ILE A 733 -17.69 60.29 2.17
N SER A 734 -16.36 60.22 2.19
CA SER A 734 -15.49 61.28 1.70
C SER A 734 -14.85 60.82 0.38
N GLY A 735 -15.28 61.42 -0.74
CA GLY A 735 -14.70 61.22 -2.07
C GLY A 735 -15.36 60.11 -2.90
N CYS A 736 -16.32 60.51 -3.73
CA CYS A 736 -16.72 59.78 -4.93
C CYS A 736 -16.30 60.58 -6.16
#